data_AF-A0A563C568-F1
#
_entry.id   AF-A0A563C568-F1
#
_cell.length_a   1.000
_cell.length_b   1.000
_cell.length_c   1.000
_cell.angle_alpha   90.00
_cell.angle_beta   90.00
_cell.angle_gamma   90.00
#
_symmetry.space_group_name_H-M   'P 1'
#
loop_
_entity.id
_entity.type
_entity.pdbx_description
1 polymer ?
#
loop_
_entity_poly.entity_id
_entity_poly.type
_entity_poly.pdbx_seq_one_letter_code
_entity_poly.pdbx_strand_id
1 'polypeptide(L)'
;MKLNKGLKQSGLRVRPEMLARGSRWAFGLLWALPVLVSMAFGSPVYATPTISLTMPATPVEIDFSMSEVRSSAFKKSTIIQPVVTTDNPQGYTLYLSSTDENTSLDNGTYDHINSISTSLNETAFTARTWGYSLDNTNFKPIPKASNPDKIAESQLPATATTPASVNFGVKVAPDLYEGTYQKEIVFTAITNTVKTVSYMDNGWNTITRLQWLADQNAGHDITIKRGYSIPYPGFCENIAYSNKCFANTATGTSTDPYETILWTDTDTHTIYFYSEKDIIYVNEDAKGMFNDIKRSADSNNITIDLTGLDFSKAKNLKNLFAKDKIKSIEWGNFNIESAETVEGMFRDMKLTDPDNFSIDFTKFNTRNATDFSYMFSGSNLSSLNLSGIDTRNATNMSGMFSSMINLSTLDVAPLNTSNVTDMSKMFASMNILTNLQNLSSLDTSKVENMSSMFSDMGSITSLDLSHLNTSLVTDMSYMFSSSVAITDLDLTSFDTHAVGNMSGMFYGMSNLANLNMSGFDTSNVTDMSSMFFGLDGMTTIDLSPLNTSSVTDMTSMFQDSHNLTHLDLSGFDTTQVGNFMSMFEGNSSITTLDLTSFHTPQAMDMSNMFKDMSSLTNLIMPNFDTSNVTNMSYMFSGLTGMTNLDLSHFNTSLVDNMGSMFQNTPQLSNLNLSSFNTSQVTDMSSMFEDAMADNSTLDLSSFDTSQVISIYNMFGNTRSRTIYASNTFVLDNIDEADELFNNNNNLVGGNGTAFSGSNPTNKTYARIDAPGTPGYFTQKP
;
A
#
# COMPACT_ATOMS: atom_id res chain seq x y z
N MET A 1 5.04 -74.41 -24.59
CA MET A 1 4.00 -75.48 -24.50
C MET A 1 4.66 -76.78 -24.20
N LYS A 2 3.95 -77.76 -23.63
CA LYS A 2 3.72 -79.05 -24.32
C LYS A 2 2.67 -79.93 -23.63
N LEU A 3 1.84 -80.58 -24.45
CA LEU A 3 1.03 -81.74 -24.11
C LEU A 3 1.87 -82.98 -24.46
N ASN A 4 1.76 -84.12 -23.78
CA ASN A 4 0.56 -84.96 -23.60
C ASN A 4 0.89 -85.98 -22.48
N LYS A 5 0.03 -86.55 -21.63
CA LYS A 5 -1.43 -86.69 -21.55
C LYS A 5 -1.86 -86.54 -20.09
N GLY A 6 -2.90 -85.75 -19.83
CA GLY A 6 -3.58 -85.68 -18.53
C GLY A 6 -3.33 -84.38 -17.76
N LEU A 7 -4.00 -83.31 -18.22
CA LEU A 7 -4.34 -82.08 -17.48
C LEU A 7 -3.19 -81.38 -16.74
N LYS A 8 -2.42 -80.55 -17.46
CA LYS A 8 -1.58 -79.49 -16.86
C LYS A 8 -1.49 -78.22 -17.71
N GLN A 9 -1.96 -77.13 -17.08
CA GLN A 9 -1.42 -75.77 -16.94
C GLN A 9 -0.78 -75.08 -18.16
N SER A 10 -1.38 -73.97 -18.58
CA SER A 10 -0.73 -72.89 -19.34
C SER A 10 -0.16 -71.84 -18.38
N GLY A 11 1.13 -71.52 -18.41
CA GLY A 11 1.72 -70.53 -17.49
C GLY A 11 2.26 -69.29 -18.22
N LEU A 12 1.68 -68.12 -17.98
CA LEU A 12 2.23 -66.81 -18.35
C LEU A 12 3.22 -66.37 -17.27
N ARG A 13 4.51 -66.25 -17.59
CA ARG A 13 5.52 -65.78 -16.64
C ARG A 13 5.58 -64.25 -16.68
N VAL A 14 5.12 -63.60 -15.62
CA VAL A 14 5.23 -62.15 -15.43
C VAL A 14 6.53 -61.88 -14.67
N ARG A 15 7.38 -60.98 -15.18
CA ARG A 15 8.61 -60.56 -14.50
C ARG A 15 8.59 -59.06 -14.22
N PRO A 16 8.99 -58.62 -13.02
CA PRO A 16 9.31 -57.22 -12.77
C PRO A 16 10.71 -56.90 -13.33
N GLU A 17 10.84 -55.81 -14.09
CA GLU A 17 12.15 -55.23 -14.45
C GLU A 17 12.27 -53.83 -13.85
N MET A 18 13.47 -53.49 -13.37
CA MET A 18 13.79 -52.24 -12.68
C MET A 18 14.82 -51.45 -13.48
N LEU A 19 14.53 -50.18 -13.78
CA LEU A 19 15.49 -49.25 -14.38
C LEU A 19 15.48 -47.93 -13.61
N ALA A 20 16.47 -47.75 -12.74
CA ALA A 20 16.83 -46.44 -12.20
C ALA A 20 17.76 -45.75 -13.21
N ARG A 21 17.30 -44.72 -13.92
CA ARG A 21 18.16 -44.00 -14.88
C ARG A 21 18.98 -42.93 -14.18
N GLY A 22 20.29 -43.15 -14.14
CA GLY A 22 21.29 -42.09 -14.30
C GLY A 22 21.97 -42.23 -15.67
N SER A 23 22.01 -41.14 -16.43
CA SER A 23 22.86 -40.92 -17.62
C SER A 23 22.37 -41.39 -19.00
N ARG A 24 22.69 -40.53 -19.98
CA ARG A 24 22.22 -40.47 -21.38
C ARG A 24 22.74 -41.64 -22.23
N TRP A 25 22.01 -41.96 -23.30
CA TRP A 25 22.34 -43.00 -24.27
C TRP A 25 23.46 -42.57 -25.22
N ALA A 26 24.52 -43.37 -25.35
CA ALA A 26 25.41 -43.43 -26.52
C ALA A 26 26.16 -44.77 -26.55
N PHE A 27 26.09 -45.50 -27.67
CA PHE A 27 26.95 -46.66 -27.97
C PHE A 27 28.31 -46.17 -28.48
N GLY A 28 29.43 -46.71 -27.96
CA GLY A 28 30.77 -46.47 -28.49
C GLY A 28 31.88 -47.13 -27.66
N LEU A 29 32.79 -47.85 -28.33
CA LEU A 29 33.81 -48.78 -27.81
C LEU A 29 34.99 -48.17 -27.01
N LEU A 30 35.42 -48.91 -25.97
CA LEU A 30 36.78 -49.21 -25.44
C LEU A 30 37.99 -48.25 -25.69
N TRP A 31 38.61 -47.71 -24.62
CA TRP A 31 39.94 -48.07 -24.02
C TRP A 31 40.51 -46.99 -23.04
N ALA A 32 40.94 -47.46 -21.87
CA ALA A 32 42.06 -47.05 -20.97
C ALA A 32 42.31 -45.62 -20.38
N LEU A 33 42.36 -45.65 -19.03
CA LEU A 33 43.27 -45.01 -18.03
C LEU A 33 43.06 -43.55 -17.55
N PRO A 34 43.37 -43.25 -16.26
CA PRO A 34 42.77 -42.17 -15.45
C PRO A 34 43.73 -41.03 -15.11
N VAL A 35 43.21 -39.81 -14.91
CA VAL A 35 43.84 -38.78 -14.05
C VAL A 35 42.77 -37.88 -13.41
N LEU A 36 42.92 -37.74 -12.08
CA LEU A 36 42.43 -36.75 -11.08
C LEU A 36 41.77 -35.46 -11.66
N VAL A 37 40.74 -34.87 -11.04
CA VAL A 37 40.74 -34.22 -9.72
C VAL A 37 39.30 -34.11 -9.21
N SER A 38 39.04 -34.55 -7.98
CA SER A 38 37.79 -34.27 -7.27
C SER A 38 37.81 -32.85 -6.69
N MET A 39 37.07 -31.92 -7.29
CA MET A 39 36.53 -30.78 -6.56
C MET A 39 35.13 -31.16 -6.10
N ALA A 40 35.03 -31.50 -4.82
CA ALA A 40 33.75 -31.73 -4.17
C ALA A 40 33.07 -30.38 -3.91
N PHE A 41 32.06 -30.06 -4.71
CA PHE A 41 31.04 -29.11 -4.30
C PHE A 41 29.90 -29.92 -3.68
N GLY A 42 29.63 -29.68 -2.41
CA GLY A 42 28.55 -30.30 -1.67
C GLY A 42 27.20 -29.82 -2.21
N SER A 43 26.65 -30.53 -3.18
CA SER A 43 25.22 -30.52 -3.42
C SER A 43 24.54 -31.27 -2.26
N PRO A 44 23.35 -30.88 -1.79
CA PRO A 44 22.55 -31.79 -0.98
C PRO A 44 22.31 -33.02 -1.86
N VAL A 45 22.89 -34.15 -1.45
CA VAL A 45 22.62 -35.45 -2.05
C VAL A 45 21.17 -35.75 -1.74
N TYR A 46 20.25 -35.28 -2.58
CA TYR A 46 18.92 -35.86 -2.62
C TYR A 46 19.14 -37.34 -2.89
N ALA A 47 18.79 -38.18 -1.91
CA ALA A 47 18.80 -39.61 -2.10
C ALA A 47 17.99 -39.88 -3.38
N THR A 48 18.57 -40.66 -4.31
CA THR A 48 17.89 -41.04 -5.53
C THR A 48 16.51 -41.62 -5.16
N PRO A 49 15.40 -41.06 -5.66
CA PRO A 49 14.07 -41.49 -5.27
C PRO A 49 13.91 -43.00 -5.48
N THR A 50 13.31 -43.66 -4.52
CA THR A 50 13.09 -45.10 -4.53
C THR A 50 11.82 -45.43 -5.31
N ILE A 51 11.85 -46.53 -6.05
CA ILE A 51 10.66 -47.11 -6.68
C ILE A 51 10.71 -48.63 -6.55
N SER A 52 9.57 -49.20 -6.18
CA SER A 52 9.37 -50.65 -6.17
C SER A 52 8.06 -50.99 -6.85
N LEU A 53 8.11 -52.08 -7.61
CA LEU A 53 6.96 -52.68 -8.29
C LEU A 53 6.81 -54.11 -7.78
N THR A 54 5.67 -54.40 -7.16
CA THR A 54 5.33 -55.73 -6.66
C THR A 54 4.21 -56.32 -7.50
N MET A 55 4.31 -57.61 -7.81
CA MET A 55 3.33 -58.37 -8.57
C MET A 55 2.70 -59.48 -7.73
N PRO A 56 1.48 -59.94 -8.08
CA PRO A 56 0.95 -61.18 -7.53
C PRO A 56 1.92 -62.34 -7.79
N ALA A 57 2.16 -63.18 -6.78
CA ALA A 57 3.23 -64.20 -6.81
C ALA A 57 2.99 -65.37 -7.79
N THR A 58 1.82 -65.45 -8.43
CA THR A 58 1.41 -66.58 -9.27
C THR A 58 1.44 -66.21 -10.75
N PRO A 59 2.06 -67.06 -11.62
CA PRO A 59 1.87 -67.01 -13.07
C PRO A 59 0.39 -66.96 -13.42
N VAL A 60 0.05 -66.21 -14.47
CA VAL A 60 -1.32 -66.13 -14.94
C VAL A 60 -1.59 -67.27 -15.90
N GLU A 61 -2.63 -68.07 -15.61
CA GLU A 61 -2.95 -69.29 -16.37
C GLU A 61 -4.32 -69.17 -17.02
N ILE A 62 -4.45 -69.61 -18.28
CA ILE A 62 -5.72 -69.71 -19.01
C ILE A 62 -5.83 -71.10 -19.63
N ASP A 63 -6.59 -71.97 -19.00
CA ASP A 63 -6.75 -73.36 -19.45
C ASP A 63 -7.92 -73.52 -20.41
N PHE A 64 -7.72 -74.27 -21.49
CA PHE A 64 -8.75 -74.65 -22.45
C PHE A 64 -8.91 -76.16 -22.49
N SER A 65 -10.14 -76.64 -22.35
CA SER A 65 -10.50 -78.04 -22.61
C SER A 65 -10.54 -78.34 -24.11
N MET A 66 -10.43 -79.62 -24.48
CA MET A 66 -10.52 -80.04 -25.88
C MET A 66 -11.84 -79.63 -26.56
N SER A 67 -12.95 -79.60 -25.82
CA SER A 67 -14.23 -79.09 -26.34
C SER A 67 -14.17 -77.59 -26.66
N GLU A 68 -13.52 -76.79 -25.81
CA GLU A 68 -13.40 -75.35 -25.97
C GLU A 68 -12.43 -74.97 -27.10
N VAL A 69 -11.37 -75.75 -27.31
CA VAL A 69 -10.47 -75.59 -28.47
C VAL A 69 -11.22 -75.90 -29.77
N ARG A 70 -12.00 -76.99 -29.81
CA ARG A 70 -12.82 -77.37 -30.98
C ARG A 70 -13.90 -76.34 -31.32
N SER A 71 -14.45 -75.65 -30.32
CA SER A 71 -15.44 -74.59 -30.53
C SER A 71 -14.84 -73.20 -30.71
N SER A 72 -13.51 -73.06 -30.80
CA SER A 72 -12.81 -71.77 -30.90
C SER A 72 -13.21 -70.79 -29.78
N ALA A 73 -13.22 -71.26 -28.54
CA ALA A 73 -13.63 -70.47 -27.38
C ALA A 73 -12.69 -69.28 -27.12
N PHE A 74 -13.26 -68.22 -26.57
CA PHE A 74 -12.53 -67.09 -26.00
C PHE A 74 -12.51 -67.21 -24.47
N LYS A 75 -11.37 -66.92 -23.84
CA LYS A 75 -11.26 -66.83 -22.38
C LYS A 75 -10.42 -65.64 -21.96
N LYS A 76 -10.67 -65.19 -20.73
CA LYS A 76 -9.94 -64.12 -20.07
C LYS A 76 -9.10 -64.66 -18.92
N SER A 77 -7.97 -64.03 -18.67
CA SER A 77 -7.19 -64.29 -17.46
C SER A 77 -7.86 -63.71 -16.21
N THR A 78 -7.36 -64.12 -15.05
CA THR A 78 -7.50 -63.35 -13.82
C THR A 78 -6.91 -61.94 -13.99
N ILE A 79 -7.46 -60.98 -13.25
CA ILE A 79 -6.96 -59.61 -13.23
C ILE A 79 -5.62 -59.58 -12.47
N ILE A 80 -4.65 -58.87 -13.05
CA ILE A 80 -3.34 -58.57 -12.48
C ILE A 80 -3.37 -57.12 -12.00
N GLN A 81 -3.04 -56.90 -10.75
CA GLN A 81 -2.92 -55.57 -10.16
C GLN A 81 -1.47 -55.34 -9.74
N PRO A 82 -0.63 -54.71 -10.58
CA PRO A 82 0.69 -54.24 -10.14
C PRO A 82 0.54 -53.30 -8.94
N VAL A 83 1.41 -53.45 -7.95
CA VAL A 83 1.49 -52.55 -6.80
C VAL A 83 2.76 -51.71 -6.91
N VAL A 84 2.63 -50.39 -6.97
CA VAL A 84 3.76 -49.46 -7.04
C VAL A 84 3.90 -48.68 -5.73
N THR A 85 5.13 -48.63 -5.22
CA THR A 85 5.54 -47.78 -4.10
C THR A 85 6.71 -46.90 -4.53
N THR A 86 6.62 -45.59 -4.32
CA THR A 86 7.69 -44.63 -4.58
C THR A 86 7.62 -43.44 -3.64
N ASP A 87 8.77 -42.95 -3.19
CA ASP A 87 8.92 -41.70 -2.44
C ASP A 87 9.10 -40.47 -3.35
N ASN A 88 9.10 -40.66 -4.68
CA ASN A 88 9.31 -39.58 -5.62
C ASN A 88 8.19 -38.53 -5.50
N PRO A 89 8.52 -37.26 -5.18
CA PRO A 89 7.52 -36.19 -5.07
C PRO A 89 6.76 -35.94 -6.37
N GLN A 90 7.31 -36.30 -7.53
CA GLN A 90 6.65 -36.15 -8.83
C GLN A 90 5.92 -37.43 -9.29
N GLY A 91 5.91 -38.48 -8.46
CA GLY A 91 5.22 -39.74 -8.75
C GLY A 91 5.92 -40.65 -9.76
N TYR A 92 5.14 -41.37 -10.57
CA TYR A 92 5.63 -42.44 -11.45
C TYR A 92 4.73 -42.71 -12.66
N THR A 93 5.28 -43.35 -13.67
CA THR A 93 4.58 -43.88 -14.84
C THR A 93 4.76 -45.39 -14.94
N LEU A 94 3.67 -46.11 -15.21
CA LEU A 94 3.66 -47.57 -15.37
C LEU A 94 3.44 -47.96 -16.83
N TYR A 95 4.29 -48.86 -17.31
CA TYR A 95 4.27 -49.40 -18.66
C TYR A 95 4.05 -50.91 -18.68
N LEU A 96 3.56 -51.42 -19.82
CA LEU A 96 3.44 -52.84 -20.13
C LEU A 96 4.10 -53.15 -21.48
N SER A 97 4.83 -54.26 -21.57
CA SER A 97 5.40 -54.77 -22.83
C SER A 97 5.60 -56.27 -22.80
N SER A 98 5.75 -56.86 -23.97
CA SER A 98 6.48 -58.11 -24.15
C SER A 98 7.95 -57.95 -23.73
N THR A 99 8.61 -59.04 -23.32
CA THR A 99 10.07 -59.09 -23.09
C THR A 99 10.89 -58.91 -24.37
N ASP A 100 10.30 -59.12 -25.55
CA ASP A 100 10.97 -59.03 -26.85
C ASP A 100 10.02 -58.51 -27.95
N GLU A 101 10.51 -58.40 -29.18
CA GLU A 101 9.76 -57.87 -30.33
C GLU A 101 8.64 -58.81 -30.82
N ASN A 102 8.74 -60.09 -30.53
CA ASN A 102 7.69 -61.05 -30.84
C ASN A 102 6.61 -60.91 -29.77
N THR A 103 5.36 -60.70 -30.15
CA THR A 103 4.25 -60.49 -29.20
C THR A 103 3.31 -61.68 -29.15
N SER A 104 3.68 -62.80 -29.78
CA SER A 104 2.84 -63.99 -29.87
C SER A 104 3.05 -64.91 -28.67
N LEU A 105 2.01 -65.65 -28.28
CA LEU A 105 2.16 -66.77 -27.35
C LEU A 105 2.70 -67.96 -28.13
N ASP A 106 3.82 -68.52 -27.71
CA ASP A 106 4.53 -69.55 -28.47
C ASP A 106 4.55 -70.91 -27.77
N ASN A 107 4.49 -71.98 -28.58
CA ASN A 107 4.61 -73.34 -28.08
C ASN A 107 6.04 -73.85 -27.98
N GLY A 108 7.00 -73.12 -28.54
CA GLY A 108 8.41 -73.50 -28.61
C GLY A 108 8.71 -74.55 -29.69
N THR A 109 7.81 -74.81 -30.64
CA THR A 109 8.08 -75.78 -31.72
C THR A 109 7.40 -75.44 -33.07
N TYR A 110 6.07 -75.34 -33.15
CA TYR A 110 5.31 -75.35 -34.42
C TYR A 110 4.18 -74.32 -34.58
N ASP A 111 3.56 -73.84 -33.50
CA ASP A 111 2.38 -72.95 -33.56
C ASP A 111 2.57 -71.73 -32.65
N HIS A 112 1.85 -70.66 -32.99
CA HIS A 112 1.79 -69.43 -32.22
C HIS A 112 0.37 -68.85 -32.21
N ILE A 113 0.05 -68.08 -31.17
CA ILE A 113 -1.16 -67.26 -31.08
C ILE A 113 -0.72 -65.80 -31.16
N ASN A 114 -1.12 -65.12 -32.24
CA ASN A 114 -0.62 -63.77 -32.52
C ASN A 114 -1.29 -62.71 -31.64
N SER A 115 -0.55 -61.67 -31.28
CA SER A 115 -1.21 -60.47 -30.75
C SER A 115 -2.23 -59.96 -31.78
N ILE A 116 -3.38 -59.48 -31.32
CA ILE A 116 -4.30 -58.69 -32.15
C ILE A 116 -3.56 -57.47 -32.72
N SER A 117 -3.93 -57.03 -33.91
CA SER A 117 -3.30 -55.91 -34.62
C SER A 117 -3.98 -54.56 -34.35
N THR A 118 -5.22 -54.59 -33.86
CA THR A 118 -6.03 -53.43 -33.48
C THR A 118 -6.80 -53.73 -32.20
N SER A 119 -7.41 -52.71 -31.59
CA SER A 119 -8.22 -52.93 -30.39
C SER A 119 -9.54 -53.61 -30.74
N LEU A 120 -9.92 -54.64 -29.97
CA LEU A 120 -11.08 -55.50 -30.22
C LEU A 120 -11.87 -55.77 -28.92
N ASN A 121 -13.17 -55.98 -29.06
CA ASN A 121 -14.00 -56.56 -27.99
C ASN A 121 -13.98 -58.10 -28.03
N GLU A 122 -14.48 -58.75 -26.98
CA GLU A 122 -14.45 -60.21 -26.82
C GLU A 122 -15.04 -60.99 -28.01
N THR A 123 -16.13 -60.49 -28.60
CA THR A 123 -16.81 -61.17 -29.73
C THR A 123 -16.05 -61.04 -31.05
N ALA A 124 -15.22 -60.01 -31.19
CA ALA A 124 -14.53 -59.65 -32.42
C ALA A 124 -13.14 -60.31 -32.58
N PHE A 125 -12.66 -61.04 -31.57
CA PHE A 125 -11.40 -61.79 -31.69
C PHE A 125 -11.47 -62.78 -32.85
N THR A 126 -10.43 -62.79 -33.68
CA THR A 126 -10.22 -63.81 -34.69
C THR A 126 -9.54 -65.03 -34.07
N ALA A 127 -9.69 -66.20 -34.71
CA ALA A 127 -9.03 -67.42 -34.24
C ALA A 127 -7.51 -67.23 -34.18
N ARG A 128 -6.85 -67.83 -33.17
CA ARG A 128 -5.40 -67.72 -32.90
C ARG A 128 -4.92 -66.29 -32.57
N THR A 129 -5.71 -65.52 -31.83
CA THR A 129 -5.29 -64.19 -31.37
C THR A 129 -5.43 -63.95 -29.87
N TRP A 130 -4.61 -63.05 -29.34
CA TRP A 130 -4.67 -62.61 -27.95
C TRP A 130 -4.35 -61.12 -27.79
N GLY A 131 -4.74 -60.53 -26.66
CA GLY A 131 -4.53 -59.12 -26.34
C GLY A 131 -4.68 -58.85 -24.85
N TYR A 132 -4.41 -57.61 -24.42
CA TYR A 132 -4.53 -57.20 -23.02
C TYR A 132 -5.60 -56.12 -22.87
N SER A 133 -6.23 -56.00 -21.70
CA SER A 133 -7.24 -54.99 -21.41
C SER A 133 -6.98 -54.34 -20.05
N LEU A 134 -7.39 -53.07 -19.94
CA LEU A 134 -7.37 -52.29 -18.69
C LEU A 134 -8.77 -52.12 -18.08
N ASP A 135 -9.82 -52.40 -18.85
CA ASP A 135 -11.23 -52.24 -18.47
C ASP A 135 -12.02 -53.56 -18.52
N ASN A 136 -11.33 -54.68 -18.81
CA ASN A 136 -11.89 -56.03 -18.94
C ASN A 136 -12.88 -56.22 -20.12
N THR A 137 -12.98 -55.27 -21.03
CA THR A 137 -13.93 -55.28 -22.17
C THR A 137 -13.29 -54.97 -23.52
N ASN A 138 -12.36 -54.00 -23.56
CA ASN A 138 -11.63 -53.58 -24.74
C ASN A 138 -10.20 -54.08 -24.67
N PHE A 139 -9.84 -54.98 -25.57
CA PHE A 139 -8.52 -55.58 -25.63
C PHE A 139 -7.67 -54.87 -26.67
N LYS A 140 -6.45 -54.51 -26.30
CA LYS A 140 -5.43 -53.89 -27.14
C LYS A 140 -4.38 -54.92 -27.58
N PRO A 141 -3.68 -54.66 -28.71
CA PRO A 141 -2.46 -55.39 -29.08
C PRO A 141 -1.47 -55.47 -27.92
N ILE A 142 -0.81 -56.61 -27.76
CA ILE A 142 0.32 -56.75 -26.85
C ILE A 142 1.48 -55.88 -27.37
N PRO A 143 1.96 -54.92 -26.57
CA PRO A 143 3.04 -54.02 -26.98
C PRO A 143 4.38 -54.75 -27.07
N LYS A 144 5.21 -54.33 -28.02
CA LYS A 144 6.58 -54.85 -28.23
C LYS A 144 7.54 -54.29 -27.20
N ALA A 145 8.69 -54.95 -26.99
CA ALA A 145 9.75 -54.43 -26.12
C ALA A 145 10.27 -53.04 -26.55
N SER A 146 10.43 -52.80 -27.86
CA SER A 146 10.84 -51.50 -28.42
C SER A 146 9.81 -50.38 -28.28
N ASN A 147 8.54 -50.72 -28.00
CA ASN A 147 7.45 -49.76 -27.89
C ASN A 147 6.45 -50.17 -26.78
N PRO A 148 6.85 -50.05 -25.50
CA PRO A 148 6.00 -50.36 -24.36
C PRO A 148 4.80 -49.41 -24.30
N ASP A 149 3.63 -49.91 -23.90
CA ASP A 149 2.41 -49.10 -23.78
C ASP A 149 2.32 -48.48 -22.38
N LYS A 150 1.92 -47.20 -22.29
CA LYS A 150 1.70 -46.51 -21.01
C LYS A 150 0.34 -46.92 -20.47
N ILE A 151 0.31 -47.60 -19.33
CA ILE A 151 -0.94 -48.15 -18.76
C ILE A 151 -1.45 -47.37 -17.54
N ALA A 152 -0.61 -46.61 -16.84
CA ALA A 152 -1.02 -45.70 -15.76
C ALA A 152 0.05 -44.64 -15.42
N GLU A 153 -0.34 -43.56 -14.74
CA GLU A 153 0.54 -42.47 -14.31
C GLU A 153 0.02 -41.80 -13.02
N SER A 154 0.94 -41.40 -12.13
CA SER A 154 0.69 -40.64 -10.90
C SER A 154 1.63 -39.44 -10.82
N GLN A 155 1.11 -38.27 -10.43
CA GLN A 155 1.89 -37.05 -10.16
C GLN A 155 2.23 -36.86 -8.67
N LEU A 156 1.96 -37.88 -7.85
CA LEU A 156 2.18 -37.90 -6.41
C LEU A 156 2.99 -39.14 -6.01
N PRO A 157 3.70 -39.10 -4.86
CA PRO A 157 4.28 -40.30 -4.24
C PRO A 157 3.23 -41.38 -4.03
N ALA A 158 3.68 -42.64 -3.93
CA ALA A 158 2.80 -43.77 -3.70
C ALA A 158 3.28 -44.69 -2.59
N THR A 159 2.34 -45.05 -1.72
CA THR A 159 2.51 -46.07 -0.67
C THR A 159 1.65 -47.28 -1.03
N ALA A 160 2.24 -48.25 -1.74
CA ALA A 160 1.57 -49.49 -2.17
C ALA A 160 0.26 -49.31 -2.95
N THR A 161 0.28 -48.48 -3.99
CA THR A 161 -0.89 -48.20 -4.84
C THR A 161 -1.06 -49.20 -5.98
N THR A 162 -2.30 -49.50 -6.40
CA THR A 162 -2.62 -50.35 -7.57
C THR A 162 -3.11 -49.50 -8.76
N PRO A 163 -2.23 -48.98 -9.61
CA PRO A 163 -2.58 -47.95 -10.59
C PRO A 163 -3.31 -48.47 -11.83
N ALA A 164 -3.28 -49.78 -12.07
CA ALA A 164 -3.95 -50.40 -13.21
C ALA A 164 -4.46 -51.81 -12.83
N SER A 165 -5.54 -52.23 -13.48
CA SER A 165 -6.03 -53.61 -13.45
C SER A 165 -5.91 -54.19 -14.85
N VAL A 166 -5.00 -55.15 -15.03
CA VAL A 166 -4.66 -55.70 -16.35
C VAL A 166 -5.15 -57.13 -16.47
N ASN A 167 -5.82 -57.48 -17.55
CA ASN A 167 -6.12 -58.87 -17.88
C ASN A 167 -5.90 -59.17 -19.35
N PHE A 168 -5.80 -60.45 -19.70
CA PHE A 168 -5.50 -60.92 -21.05
C PHE A 168 -6.67 -61.71 -21.60
N GLY A 169 -6.99 -61.48 -22.87
CA GLY A 169 -8.00 -62.21 -23.62
C GLY A 169 -7.34 -63.06 -24.69
N VAL A 170 -7.75 -64.33 -24.82
CA VAL A 170 -7.18 -65.27 -25.79
C VAL A 170 -8.32 -66.01 -26.50
N LYS A 171 -8.25 -66.08 -27.84
CA LYS A 171 -9.13 -66.93 -28.65
C LYS A 171 -8.34 -68.03 -29.35
N VAL A 172 -8.67 -69.27 -29.01
CA VAL A 172 -8.01 -70.47 -29.55
C VAL A 172 -8.65 -70.96 -30.86
N ALA A 173 -7.99 -71.88 -31.55
CA ALA A 173 -8.46 -72.46 -32.80
C ALA A 173 -8.33 -74.01 -32.79
N PRO A 174 -9.21 -74.74 -33.50
CA PRO A 174 -9.22 -76.22 -33.50
C PRO A 174 -7.96 -76.87 -34.06
N ASP A 175 -7.18 -76.13 -34.85
CA ASP A 175 -5.97 -76.58 -35.54
C ASP A 175 -4.69 -76.34 -34.74
N LEU A 176 -4.78 -75.78 -33.52
CA LEU A 176 -3.62 -75.61 -32.64
C LEU A 176 -3.13 -76.96 -32.11
N TYR A 177 -1.81 -77.19 -32.16
CA TYR A 177 -1.21 -78.35 -31.51
C TYR A 177 -1.40 -78.30 -30.00
N GLU A 178 -1.65 -79.48 -29.42
CA GLU A 178 -1.75 -79.67 -27.98
C GLU A 178 -0.45 -79.20 -27.25
N GLY A 179 -0.58 -78.43 -26.17
CA GLY A 179 0.50 -77.72 -25.47
C GLY A 179 0.15 -76.72 -24.30
N THR A 180 1.18 -76.06 -23.70
CA THR A 180 1.20 -74.77 -22.89
C THR A 180 1.68 -73.45 -23.64
N TYR A 181 0.87 -72.52 -24.14
CA TYR A 181 1.41 -71.41 -24.98
C TYR A 181 1.93 -70.34 -24.02
N GLN A 182 3.16 -69.84 -24.22
CA GLN A 182 3.78 -68.95 -23.23
C GLN A 182 4.29 -67.67 -23.87
N LYS A 183 4.13 -66.58 -23.12
CA LYS A 183 4.83 -65.32 -23.35
C LYS A 183 5.20 -64.68 -22.02
N GLU A 184 6.34 -64.01 -21.98
CA GLU A 184 6.71 -63.18 -20.83
C GLU A 184 6.24 -61.74 -21.05
N ILE A 185 5.51 -61.22 -20.07
CA ILE A 185 5.05 -59.81 -20.03
C ILE A 185 5.81 -59.09 -18.92
N VAL A 186 6.34 -57.93 -19.27
CA VAL A 186 7.06 -57.01 -18.39
C VAL A 186 6.15 -55.86 -18.04
N PHE A 187 6.15 -55.52 -16.76
CA PHE A 187 5.64 -54.25 -16.29
C PHE A 187 6.81 -53.42 -15.79
N THR A 188 6.87 -52.17 -16.24
CA THR A 188 7.98 -51.28 -15.93
C THR A 188 7.43 -50.04 -15.26
N ALA A 189 7.78 -49.82 -13.99
CA ALA A 189 7.48 -48.59 -13.28
C ALA A 189 8.70 -47.67 -13.32
N ILE A 190 8.50 -46.42 -13.75
CA ILE A 190 9.55 -45.41 -13.89
C ILE A 190 9.15 -44.20 -13.05
N THR A 191 10.04 -43.70 -12.20
CA THR A 191 9.85 -42.44 -11.48
C THR A 191 9.74 -41.28 -12.46
N ASN A 192 8.77 -40.39 -12.28
CA ASN A 192 8.70 -39.15 -13.05
C ASN A 192 9.90 -38.25 -12.74
N THR A 193 10.30 -37.38 -13.67
CA THR A 193 11.44 -36.49 -13.47
C THR A 193 11.19 -35.52 -12.32
N VAL A 194 12.11 -35.46 -11.34
CA VAL A 194 12.08 -34.46 -10.27
C VAL A 194 12.49 -33.10 -10.84
N LYS A 195 11.60 -32.11 -10.74
CA LYS A 195 11.94 -30.73 -11.10
C LYS A 195 12.94 -30.16 -10.11
N THR A 196 14.04 -29.65 -10.62
CA THR A 196 15.09 -28.99 -9.87
C THR A 196 14.71 -27.52 -9.63
N VAL A 197 15.15 -26.93 -8.51
CA VAL A 197 14.72 -25.59 -8.08
C VAL A 197 15.92 -24.69 -7.79
N SER A 198 15.76 -23.40 -8.03
CA SER A 198 16.67 -22.32 -7.63
C SER A 198 15.89 -21.22 -6.94
N TYR A 199 16.59 -20.35 -6.21
CA TYR A 199 16.01 -19.20 -5.53
C TYR A 199 16.68 -17.91 -5.98
N MET A 200 15.87 -16.89 -6.18
CA MET A 200 16.32 -15.52 -6.30
C MET A 200 16.79 -14.98 -4.95
N ASP A 201 17.72 -14.03 -5.00
CA ASP A 201 18.13 -13.27 -3.82
C ASP A 201 16.96 -12.45 -3.27
N ASN A 202 17.10 -11.88 -2.07
CA ASN A 202 16.09 -10.97 -1.53
C ASN A 202 15.86 -9.76 -2.45
N GLY A 203 14.74 -9.08 -2.24
CA GLY A 203 14.28 -7.96 -3.05
C GLY A 203 15.31 -6.84 -3.15
N TRP A 204 15.95 -6.47 -2.03
CA TRP A 204 16.95 -5.39 -1.98
C TRP A 204 18.22 -5.69 -2.80
N ASN A 205 18.76 -6.90 -2.67
CA ASN A 205 19.92 -7.35 -3.45
C ASN A 205 19.57 -7.44 -4.94
N THR A 206 18.37 -7.96 -5.25
CA THR A 206 17.90 -8.12 -6.62
C THR A 206 17.72 -6.77 -7.30
N ILE A 207 17.03 -5.81 -6.67
CA ILE A 207 16.79 -4.50 -7.27
C ILE A 207 18.09 -3.71 -7.45
N THR A 208 19.02 -3.79 -6.51
CA THR A 208 20.33 -3.13 -6.64
C THR A 208 21.07 -3.62 -7.89
N ARG A 209 21.02 -4.92 -8.16
CA ARG A 209 21.62 -5.52 -9.36
C ARG A 209 20.84 -5.15 -10.63
N LEU A 210 19.51 -5.14 -10.59
CA LEU A 210 18.68 -4.72 -11.72
C LEU A 210 18.92 -3.27 -12.10
N GLN A 211 18.95 -2.35 -11.13
CA GLN A 211 19.27 -0.93 -11.36
C GLN A 211 20.65 -0.77 -12.00
N TRP A 212 21.64 -1.46 -11.45
CA TRP A 212 23.00 -1.43 -11.99
C TRP A 212 23.09 -1.96 -13.43
N LEU A 213 22.39 -3.06 -13.75
CA LEU A 213 22.32 -3.61 -15.11
C LEU A 213 21.48 -2.71 -16.04
N ALA A 214 20.45 -2.05 -15.52
CA ALA A 214 19.65 -1.10 -16.25
C ALA A 214 20.45 0.14 -16.65
N ASP A 215 21.38 0.60 -15.81
CA ASP A 215 22.30 1.70 -16.13
C ASP A 215 23.23 1.36 -17.30
N GLN A 216 23.58 0.08 -17.51
CA GLN A 216 24.33 -0.36 -18.69
C GLN A 216 23.53 -0.23 -20.00
N ASN A 217 22.22 -0.04 -19.90
CA ASN A 217 21.29 0.16 -21.02
C ASN A 217 20.70 1.59 -20.98
N ALA A 218 21.51 2.58 -20.60
CA ALA A 218 21.09 3.98 -20.58
C ALA A 218 20.59 4.45 -21.97
N GLY A 219 19.51 5.23 -22.00
CA GLY A 219 18.93 5.74 -23.25
C GLY A 219 18.02 4.78 -24.04
N HIS A 220 17.82 3.54 -23.58
CA HIS A 220 16.92 2.56 -24.22
C HIS A 220 15.83 2.02 -23.29
N ASP A 221 14.67 1.67 -23.88
CA ASP A 221 13.64 0.85 -23.24
C ASP A 221 14.25 -0.49 -22.81
N ILE A 222 13.88 -0.99 -21.63
CA ILE A 222 14.43 -2.23 -21.07
C ILE A 222 13.37 -3.30 -21.03
N THR A 223 13.76 -4.52 -21.40
CA THR A 223 12.96 -5.72 -21.15
C THR A 223 13.60 -6.55 -20.05
N ILE A 224 12.83 -7.05 -19.09
CA ILE A 224 13.29 -7.95 -18.04
C ILE A 224 12.51 -9.26 -18.17
N LYS A 225 13.20 -10.40 -18.30
CA LYS A 225 12.52 -11.71 -18.48
C LYS A 225 13.35 -12.91 -18.04
N ARG A 226 12.77 -14.10 -18.02
CA ARG A 226 13.53 -15.35 -17.83
C ARG A 226 14.40 -15.65 -19.07
N GLY A 227 15.67 -15.96 -18.84
CA GLY A 227 16.58 -16.52 -19.83
C GLY A 227 16.65 -18.05 -19.72
N TYR A 228 16.79 -18.72 -20.86
CA TYR A 228 16.91 -20.19 -20.94
C TYR A 228 18.32 -20.67 -21.31
N SER A 229 19.24 -19.72 -21.55
CA SER A 229 20.65 -19.98 -21.78
C SER A 229 21.49 -18.79 -21.31
N ILE A 230 22.73 -19.06 -20.92
CA ILE A 230 23.78 -18.04 -20.78
C ILE A 230 24.59 -17.94 -22.08
N PRO A 231 25.23 -16.79 -22.37
CA PRO A 231 25.99 -16.62 -23.61
C PRO A 231 27.05 -17.71 -23.84
N TYR A 232 27.78 -18.10 -22.79
CA TYR A 232 28.73 -19.22 -22.80
C TYR A 232 29.09 -19.65 -21.36
N PRO A 233 29.62 -20.87 -21.14
CA PRO A 233 30.03 -21.33 -19.81
C PRO A 233 31.09 -20.41 -19.18
N GLY A 234 30.90 -20.00 -17.91
CA GLY A 234 31.80 -19.08 -17.21
C GLY A 234 31.62 -17.60 -17.57
N PHE A 235 30.54 -17.22 -18.27
CA PHE A 235 30.26 -15.83 -18.66
C PHE A 235 30.40 -14.83 -17.50
N CYS A 236 29.87 -15.17 -16.32
CA CYS A 236 29.89 -14.31 -15.14
C CYS A 236 31.20 -14.36 -14.35
N GLU A 237 32.09 -15.31 -14.65
CA GLU A 237 33.43 -15.44 -14.05
C GLU A 237 34.47 -14.66 -14.85
N ASN A 238 34.14 -14.26 -16.07
CA ASN A 238 35.01 -13.49 -16.93
C ASN A 238 35.05 -12.02 -16.49
N ILE A 239 36.21 -11.56 -16.03
CA ILE A 239 36.40 -10.20 -15.50
C ILE A 239 35.99 -9.10 -16.50
N ALA A 240 36.11 -9.37 -17.81
CA ALA A 240 35.72 -8.45 -18.88
C ALA A 240 34.20 -8.22 -18.98
N TYR A 241 33.41 -9.12 -18.39
CA TYR A 241 31.94 -9.08 -18.35
C TYR A 241 31.38 -9.03 -16.93
N SER A 242 32.25 -8.76 -15.94
CA SER A 242 31.84 -8.51 -14.54
C SER A 242 30.84 -7.36 -14.40
N ASN A 243 30.80 -6.49 -15.41
CA ASN A 243 29.90 -5.37 -15.55
C ASN A 243 28.64 -5.71 -16.40
N LYS A 244 28.39 -6.99 -16.71
CA LYS A 244 27.18 -7.43 -17.45
C LYS A 244 26.49 -8.62 -16.81
N CYS A 245 27.05 -9.15 -15.73
CA CYS A 245 26.49 -10.28 -15.02
C CYS A 245 26.75 -10.21 -13.52
N PHE A 246 25.77 -10.62 -12.73
CA PHE A 246 25.93 -10.96 -11.32
C PHE A 246 25.62 -12.46 -11.11
N ALA A 247 26.67 -13.23 -10.82
CA ALA A 247 26.51 -14.56 -10.26
C ALA A 247 26.03 -14.43 -8.82
N ASN A 248 24.88 -15.02 -8.50
CA ASN A 248 24.28 -14.89 -7.18
C ASN A 248 25.04 -15.78 -6.19
N THR A 249 26.07 -15.21 -5.55
CA THR A 249 26.80 -15.86 -4.46
C THR A 249 26.34 -15.20 -3.17
N ALA A 250 25.44 -15.85 -2.44
CA ALA A 250 25.05 -15.30 -1.15
C ALA A 250 26.17 -15.48 -0.13
N THR A 251 26.49 -14.37 0.53
CA THR A 251 26.99 -14.36 1.90
C THR A 251 25.79 -14.13 2.83
N GLY A 252 25.03 -15.18 3.17
CA GLY A 252 24.21 -15.18 4.40
C GLY A 252 22.75 -15.69 4.38
N THR A 253 22.39 -16.26 5.53
CA THR A 253 21.08 -16.62 6.16
C THR A 253 20.14 -17.66 5.54
N SER A 254 20.05 -17.83 4.22
CA SER A 254 19.29 -18.97 3.66
C SER A 254 20.15 -20.24 3.67
N THR A 255 19.58 -21.37 4.09
CA THR A 255 20.22 -22.68 3.94
C THR A 255 20.23 -23.19 2.51
N ASP A 256 19.44 -22.56 1.62
CA ASP A 256 19.31 -22.96 0.22
C ASP A 256 20.30 -22.18 -0.66
N PRO A 257 21.11 -22.85 -1.49
CA PRO A 257 22.03 -22.16 -2.39
C PRO A 257 21.25 -21.37 -3.46
N TYR A 258 21.59 -20.08 -3.59
CA TYR A 258 21.04 -19.21 -4.62
C TYR A 258 21.75 -19.48 -5.95
N GLU A 259 21.01 -19.93 -6.96
CA GLU A 259 21.57 -20.35 -8.24
C GLU A 259 20.98 -19.58 -9.44
N THR A 260 20.31 -18.46 -9.18
CA THR A 260 19.75 -17.59 -10.23
C THR A 260 20.72 -16.48 -10.57
N ILE A 261 21.21 -16.47 -11.81
CA ILE A 261 22.10 -15.45 -12.36
C ILE A 261 21.27 -14.32 -12.98
N LEU A 262 21.71 -13.07 -12.76
CA LEU A 262 21.19 -11.92 -13.51
C LEU A 262 22.24 -11.46 -14.51
N TRP A 263 21.86 -11.25 -15.77
CA TRP A 263 22.76 -10.70 -16.77
C TRP A 263 22.02 -9.84 -17.81
N THR A 264 22.76 -8.98 -18.52
CA THR A 264 22.18 -8.10 -19.54
C THR A 264 22.80 -8.32 -20.92
N ASP A 265 21.94 -8.35 -21.93
CA ASP A 265 22.29 -8.17 -23.34
C ASP A 265 22.07 -6.70 -23.72
N THR A 266 23.16 -5.99 -23.96
CA THR A 266 23.15 -4.56 -24.29
C THR A 266 22.71 -4.28 -25.73
N ASP A 267 22.72 -5.27 -26.61
CA ASP A 267 22.30 -5.07 -28.02
C ASP A 267 20.78 -5.14 -28.12
N THR A 268 20.16 -6.03 -27.34
CA THR A 268 18.71 -6.18 -27.24
C THR A 268 18.08 -5.43 -26.07
N HIS A 269 18.89 -4.74 -25.27
CA HIS A 269 18.49 -4.00 -24.06
C HIS A 269 17.65 -4.84 -23.10
N THR A 270 18.00 -6.12 -22.96
CA THR A 270 17.25 -7.09 -22.19
C THR A 270 18.07 -7.55 -20.98
N ILE A 271 17.43 -7.62 -19.82
CA ILE A 271 17.97 -8.21 -18.59
C ILE A 271 17.30 -9.57 -18.39
N TYR A 272 18.11 -10.59 -18.09
CA TYR A 272 17.68 -11.97 -17.96
C TYR A 272 17.89 -12.50 -16.55
N PHE A 273 16.86 -13.17 -16.00
CA PHE A 273 17.00 -14.10 -14.89
C PHE A 273 17.26 -15.51 -15.44
N TYR A 274 18.39 -16.12 -15.11
CA TYR A 274 18.77 -17.44 -15.60
C TYR A 274 19.07 -18.40 -14.46
N SER A 275 18.60 -19.64 -14.58
CA SER A 275 19.11 -20.77 -13.80
C SER A 275 19.05 -22.03 -14.65
N GLU A 276 19.98 -22.97 -14.40
CA GLU A 276 19.93 -24.32 -14.99
C GLU A 276 18.78 -25.16 -14.41
N LYS A 277 18.14 -24.68 -13.35
CA LYS A 277 17.05 -25.34 -12.66
C LYS A 277 15.71 -25.15 -13.37
N ASP A 278 14.81 -26.11 -13.20
CA ASP A 278 13.50 -26.10 -13.83
C ASP A 278 12.63 -24.93 -13.31
N ILE A 279 12.68 -24.67 -11.99
CA ILE A 279 11.90 -23.64 -11.30
C ILE A 279 12.83 -22.59 -10.69
N ILE A 280 12.43 -21.32 -10.81
CA ILE A 280 13.07 -20.18 -10.13
C ILE A 280 12.05 -19.61 -9.15
N TYR A 281 12.24 -19.88 -7.86
CA TYR A 281 11.42 -19.26 -6.82
C TYR A 281 11.88 -17.84 -6.54
N VAL A 282 10.93 -16.92 -6.50
CA VAL A 282 11.12 -15.59 -5.94
C VAL A 282 11.28 -15.70 -4.43
N ASN A 283 12.17 -14.89 -3.86
CA ASN A 283 12.46 -14.91 -2.44
C ASN A 283 11.23 -14.58 -1.58
N GLU A 284 11.17 -15.08 -0.34
CA GLU A 284 10.10 -14.74 0.60
C GLU A 284 10.03 -13.22 0.85
N ASP A 285 11.20 -12.57 0.94
CA ASP A 285 11.30 -11.11 0.98
C ASP A 285 11.58 -10.54 -0.41
N ALA A 286 10.52 -10.32 -1.18
CA ALA A 286 10.57 -9.77 -2.53
C ALA A 286 10.34 -8.25 -2.57
N LYS A 287 10.45 -7.58 -1.42
CA LYS A 287 10.22 -6.14 -1.27
C LYS A 287 11.02 -5.34 -2.29
N GLY A 288 10.31 -4.53 -3.07
CA GLY A 288 10.90 -3.61 -4.04
C GLY A 288 11.72 -4.28 -5.14
N MET A 289 11.53 -5.59 -5.39
CA MET A 289 12.38 -6.34 -6.32
C MET A 289 12.38 -5.75 -7.74
N PHE A 290 11.31 -5.09 -8.17
CA PHE A 290 11.18 -4.38 -9.44
C PHE A 290 10.76 -2.92 -9.20
N ASN A 291 11.40 -2.24 -8.24
CA ASN A 291 11.07 -0.86 -7.86
C ASN A 291 12.14 0.12 -8.34
N ASP A 292 11.73 1.20 -9.01
CA ASP A 292 12.62 2.31 -9.39
C ASP A 292 13.86 1.78 -10.12
N ILE A 293 13.65 0.87 -11.09
CA ILE A 293 14.73 0.18 -11.83
C ILE A 293 15.61 1.20 -12.57
N LYS A 294 15.07 2.36 -12.94
CA LYS A 294 15.79 3.46 -13.59
C LYS A 294 15.72 4.74 -12.76
N ARG A 295 16.79 5.06 -12.05
CA ARG A 295 16.88 6.23 -11.16
C ARG A 295 17.08 7.57 -11.88
N SER A 296 17.40 7.60 -13.18
CA SER A 296 17.68 8.83 -13.93
C SER A 296 16.43 9.38 -14.64
N ALA A 297 16.30 10.70 -14.65
CA ALA A 297 15.09 11.46 -15.01
C ALA A 297 14.60 11.33 -16.47
N ASP A 298 15.34 10.65 -17.35
CA ASP A 298 14.95 10.34 -18.73
C ASP A 298 14.40 8.90 -18.85
N SER A 299 13.70 8.41 -17.82
CA SER A 299 13.36 6.99 -17.65
C SER A 299 12.66 6.41 -18.89
N ASN A 300 13.39 5.60 -19.64
CA ASN A 300 12.85 4.78 -20.71
C ASN A 300 11.84 3.78 -20.15
N ASN A 301 11.06 3.20 -21.04
CA ASN A 301 9.96 2.35 -20.63
C ASN A 301 10.48 0.95 -20.26
N ILE A 302 9.87 0.34 -19.24
CA ILE A 302 10.25 -0.97 -18.72
C ILE A 302 9.17 -1.98 -19.10
N THR A 303 9.57 -3.08 -19.73
CA THR A 303 8.72 -4.26 -19.97
C THR A 303 9.17 -5.37 -19.03
N ILE A 304 8.26 -5.91 -18.24
CA ILE A 304 8.54 -7.00 -17.28
C ILE A 304 7.80 -8.25 -17.72
N ASP A 305 8.51 -9.34 -17.95
CA ASP A 305 7.94 -10.65 -18.21
C ASP A 305 8.30 -11.61 -17.07
N LEU A 306 7.27 -11.94 -16.28
CA LEU A 306 7.37 -12.80 -15.11
C LEU A 306 7.24 -14.29 -15.47
N THR A 307 7.07 -14.63 -16.76
CA THR A 307 6.93 -16.01 -17.21
C THR A 307 8.14 -16.84 -16.81
N GLY A 308 7.86 -17.92 -16.07
CA GLY A 308 8.89 -18.85 -15.60
C GLY A 308 9.53 -18.47 -14.27
N LEU A 309 9.09 -17.38 -13.61
CA LEU A 309 9.33 -17.12 -12.20
C LEU A 309 8.15 -17.63 -11.36
N ASP A 310 8.44 -18.14 -10.16
CA ASP A 310 7.44 -18.70 -9.25
C ASP A 310 7.38 -17.86 -7.96
N PHE A 311 6.25 -17.16 -7.77
CA PHE A 311 6.02 -16.27 -6.63
C PHE A 311 5.32 -16.96 -5.46
N SER A 312 5.05 -18.27 -5.53
CA SER A 312 4.26 -19.00 -4.52
C SER A 312 4.85 -18.96 -3.11
N LYS A 313 6.14 -18.62 -2.96
CA LYS A 313 6.83 -18.45 -1.68
C LYS A 313 7.00 -17.00 -1.23
N ALA A 314 6.72 -16.03 -2.09
CA ALA A 314 6.91 -14.62 -1.77
C ALA A 314 5.87 -14.16 -0.74
N LYS A 315 6.33 -13.69 0.42
CA LYS A 315 5.49 -13.21 1.53
C LYS A 315 5.40 -11.69 1.54
N ASN A 316 6.51 -11.01 1.30
CA ASN A 316 6.61 -9.57 1.31
C ASN A 316 6.73 -9.03 -0.11
N LEU A 317 5.64 -8.52 -0.68
CA LEU A 317 5.60 -7.91 -2.02
C LEU A 317 5.55 -6.37 -1.94
N LYS A 318 5.95 -5.81 -0.80
CA LYS A 318 5.91 -4.36 -0.59
C LYS A 318 6.64 -3.61 -1.70
N ASN A 319 5.98 -2.64 -2.32
CA ASN A 319 6.50 -1.82 -3.40
C ASN A 319 7.05 -2.60 -4.61
N LEU A 320 6.53 -3.79 -4.91
CA LEU A 320 7.12 -4.68 -5.92
C LEU A 320 7.40 -4.01 -7.26
N PHE A 321 6.45 -3.21 -7.78
CA PHE A 321 6.50 -2.50 -9.06
C PHE A 321 6.44 -0.97 -8.90
N ALA A 322 6.81 -0.46 -7.73
CA ALA A 322 6.62 0.95 -7.43
C ALA A 322 7.57 1.85 -8.24
N LYS A 323 7.12 3.07 -8.53
CA LYS A 323 7.88 4.18 -9.16
C LYS A 323 8.39 3.94 -10.58
N ASP A 324 8.13 2.78 -11.16
CA ASP A 324 8.61 2.45 -12.50
C ASP A 324 7.72 3.03 -13.61
N LYS A 325 8.36 3.35 -14.74
CA LYS A 325 7.67 3.69 -15.99
C LYS A 325 7.40 2.42 -16.80
N ILE A 326 6.29 1.75 -16.49
CA ILE A 326 5.94 0.44 -17.03
C ILE A 326 5.28 0.56 -18.41
N LYS A 327 5.79 -0.20 -19.38
CA LYS A 327 5.18 -0.39 -20.71
C LYS A 327 4.17 -1.51 -20.71
N SER A 328 4.56 -2.66 -20.16
CA SER A 328 3.71 -3.83 -19.99
C SER A 328 4.29 -4.77 -18.94
N ILE A 329 3.40 -5.57 -18.34
CA ILE A 329 3.76 -6.67 -17.44
C ILE A 329 3.11 -7.95 -17.98
N GLU A 330 3.91 -8.95 -18.34
CA GLU A 330 3.45 -10.28 -18.67
C GLU A 330 3.43 -11.14 -17.40
N TRP A 331 2.24 -11.45 -16.91
CA TRP A 331 2.06 -12.08 -15.58
C TRP A 331 2.51 -13.54 -15.52
N GLY A 332 2.45 -14.30 -16.62
CA GLY A 332 2.75 -15.74 -16.58
C GLY A 332 1.88 -16.49 -15.54
N ASN A 333 2.51 -17.31 -14.69
CA ASN A 333 1.88 -17.99 -13.55
C ASN A 333 2.12 -17.21 -12.24
N PHE A 334 1.55 -16.01 -12.13
CA PHE A 334 1.77 -15.09 -11.00
C PHE A 334 1.00 -15.50 -9.73
N ASN A 335 1.30 -16.68 -9.19
CA ASN A 335 0.70 -17.14 -7.93
C ASN A 335 1.38 -16.47 -6.72
N ILE A 336 0.64 -15.65 -5.98
CA ILE A 336 1.10 -14.95 -4.77
C ILE A 336 0.38 -15.42 -3.49
N GLU A 337 -0.07 -16.67 -3.44
CA GLU A 337 -0.87 -17.19 -2.31
C GLU A 337 -0.21 -17.06 -0.92
N SER A 338 1.12 -17.01 -0.86
CA SER A 338 1.86 -16.81 0.40
C SER A 338 2.03 -15.35 0.79
N ALA A 339 1.58 -14.39 -0.02
CA ALA A 339 1.76 -12.98 0.24
C ALA A 339 1.01 -12.56 1.52
N GLU A 340 1.75 -12.00 2.47
CA GLU A 340 1.26 -11.42 3.73
C GLU A 340 1.05 -9.90 3.58
N THR A 341 1.80 -9.25 2.68
CA THR A 341 1.65 -7.82 2.36
C THR A 341 1.81 -7.56 0.87
N VAL A 342 0.94 -6.69 0.34
CA VAL A 342 1.01 -6.09 -1.00
C VAL A 342 1.08 -4.56 -0.91
N GLU A 343 1.55 -4.03 0.23
CA GLU A 343 1.69 -2.61 0.48
C GLU A 343 2.43 -1.92 -0.68
N GLY A 344 1.83 -0.89 -1.26
CA GLY A 344 2.47 -0.08 -2.28
C GLY A 344 2.86 -0.82 -3.56
N MET A 345 2.34 -2.02 -3.81
CA MET A 345 2.77 -2.90 -4.90
C MET A 345 2.85 -2.19 -6.26
N PHE A 346 1.94 -1.26 -6.54
CA PHE A 346 1.87 -0.44 -7.76
C PHE A 346 2.00 1.07 -7.48
N ARG A 347 2.58 1.44 -6.33
CA ARG A 347 2.68 2.83 -5.90
C ARG A 347 3.53 3.67 -6.86
N ASP A 348 3.05 4.85 -7.22
CA ASP A 348 3.70 5.80 -8.13
C ASP A 348 4.07 5.18 -9.50
N MET A 349 3.41 4.07 -9.88
CA MET A 349 3.64 3.40 -11.16
C MET A 349 3.12 4.27 -12.31
N LYS A 350 3.96 4.48 -13.33
CA LYS A 350 3.66 5.29 -14.51
C LYS A 350 3.57 4.43 -15.76
N LEU A 351 2.36 4.10 -16.18
CA LEU A 351 2.10 3.41 -17.43
C LEU A 351 2.34 4.31 -18.63
N THR A 352 2.96 3.75 -19.67
CA THR A 352 3.17 4.47 -20.95
C THR A 352 1.91 4.55 -21.79
N ASP A 353 1.02 3.57 -21.62
CA ASP A 353 -0.27 3.47 -22.30
C ASP A 353 -1.32 3.04 -21.27
N PRO A 354 -1.75 3.98 -20.39
CA PRO A 354 -2.64 3.67 -19.27
C PRO A 354 -4.00 3.14 -19.72
N ASP A 355 -4.44 3.48 -20.94
CA ASP A 355 -5.76 3.10 -21.47
C ASP A 355 -5.83 1.63 -21.92
N ASN A 356 -4.67 1.02 -22.21
CA ASN A 356 -4.59 -0.37 -22.68
C ASN A 356 -3.97 -1.33 -21.66
N PHE A 357 -3.64 -0.85 -20.46
CA PHE A 357 -3.13 -1.69 -19.38
C PHE A 357 -4.28 -2.19 -18.49
N SER A 358 -4.29 -3.48 -18.17
CA SER A 358 -5.23 -4.05 -17.21
C SER A 358 -4.53 -5.01 -16.26
N ILE A 359 -4.94 -4.96 -15.00
CA ILE A 359 -4.51 -5.90 -13.97
C ILE A 359 -5.60 -6.96 -13.83
N ASP A 360 -5.26 -8.21 -14.11
CA ASP A 360 -6.18 -9.34 -14.00
C ASP A 360 -6.05 -9.98 -12.62
N PHE A 361 -6.77 -9.45 -11.62
CA PHE A 361 -6.71 -9.96 -10.24
C PHE A 361 -7.17 -11.41 -10.09
N THR A 362 -7.79 -12.04 -11.09
CA THR A 362 -8.10 -13.48 -11.05
C THR A 362 -6.85 -14.35 -11.00
N LYS A 363 -5.69 -13.78 -11.36
CA LYS A 363 -4.37 -14.42 -11.26
C LYS A 363 -3.69 -14.19 -9.91
N PHE A 364 -4.21 -13.30 -9.07
CA PHE A 364 -3.56 -12.82 -7.85
C PHE A 364 -4.29 -13.40 -6.63
N ASN A 365 -3.77 -14.48 -6.06
CA ASN A 365 -4.34 -15.01 -4.82
C ASN A 365 -3.86 -14.18 -3.61
N THR A 366 -4.55 -13.08 -3.30
CA THR A 366 -4.22 -12.18 -2.19
C THR A 366 -4.85 -12.58 -0.85
N ARG A 367 -5.40 -13.79 -0.73
CA ARG A 367 -6.20 -14.21 0.43
C ARG A 367 -5.47 -14.08 1.77
N ASN A 368 -4.15 -14.25 1.79
CA ASN A 368 -3.36 -14.18 3.02
C ASN A 368 -2.80 -12.77 3.31
N ALA A 369 -2.97 -11.82 2.39
CA ALA A 369 -2.48 -10.47 2.58
C ALA A 369 -3.35 -9.73 3.60
N THR A 370 -2.70 -9.08 4.57
CA THR A 370 -3.37 -8.27 5.59
C THR A 370 -3.18 -6.77 5.39
N ASP A 371 -2.21 -6.38 4.57
CA ASP A 371 -1.83 -4.99 4.32
C ASP A 371 -1.88 -4.67 2.82
N PHE A 372 -2.85 -3.82 2.46
CA PHE A 372 -3.08 -3.27 1.13
C PHE A 372 -2.81 -1.76 1.08
N SER A 373 -2.16 -1.22 2.12
CA SER A 373 -1.90 0.21 2.20
C SER A 373 -1.11 0.70 0.98
N TYR A 374 -1.50 1.86 0.46
CA TYR A 374 -0.88 2.51 -0.70
C TYR A 374 -0.77 1.68 -1.98
N MET A 375 -1.48 0.55 -2.11
CA MET A 375 -1.27 -0.43 -3.19
C MET A 375 -1.24 0.22 -4.60
N PHE A 376 -2.13 1.18 -4.87
CA PHE A 376 -2.21 1.91 -6.14
C PHE A 376 -1.88 3.40 -6.02
N SER A 377 -1.42 3.84 -4.86
CA SER A 377 -1.24 5.27 -4.56
C SER A 377 -0.35 5.94 -5.60
N GLY A 378 -0.74 7.10 -6.13
CA GLY A 378 0.05 7.88 -7.08
C GLY A 378 0.18 7.27 -8.49
N SER A 379 -0.43 6.10 -8.74
CA SER A 379 -0.39 5.48 -10.07
C SER A 379 -1.22 6.25 -11.08
N ASN A 380 -0.82 6.22 -12.35
CA ASN A 380 -1.50 6.94 -13.44
C ASN A 380 -2.50 6.06 -14.23
N LEU A 381 -2.98 4.97 -13.62
CA LEU A 381 -4.02 4.10 -14.18
C LEU A 381 -5.26 4.91 -14.56
N SER A 382 -5.76 4.74 -15.79
CA SER A 382 -7.01 5.37 -16.25
C SER A 382 -8.24 4.50 -16.01
N SER A 383 -8.04 3.21 -15.75
CA SER A 383 -9.10 2.27 -15.34
C SER A 383 -8.57 1.27 -14.31
N LEU A 384 -9.44 0.82 -13.40
CA LEU A 384 -9.11 -0.19 -12.40
C LEU A 384 -10.33 -1.08 -12.16
N ASN A 385 -10.20 -2.36 -12.52
CA ASN A 385 -11.20 -3.38 -12.22
C ASN A 385 -10.71 -4.23 -11.05
N LEU A 386 -11.36 -4.15 -9.90
CA LEU A 386 -10.99 -4.87 -8.69
C LEU A 386 -11.56 -6.30 -8.62
N SER A 387 -12.27 -6.76 -9.66
CA SER A 387 -12.85 -8.11 -9.68
C SER A 387 -11.79 -9.20 -9.54
N GLY A 388 -11.93 -10.05 -8.53
CA GLY A 388 -11.02 -11.17 -8.26
C GLY A 388 -10.00 -10.89 -7.15
N ILE A 389 -9.86 -9.65 -6.68
CA ILE A 389 -9.02 -9.36 -5.50
C ILE A 389 -9.66 -9.97 -4.25
N ASP A 390 -8.89 -10.69 -3.44
CA ASP A 390 -9.36 -11.26 -2.19
C ASP A 390 -8.83 -10.45 -1.01
N THR A 391 -9.69 -9.61 -0.43
CA THR A 391 -9.36 -8.70 0.67
C THR A 391 -9.95 -9.14 2.01
N ARG A 392 -10.47 -10.37 2.12
CA ARG A 392 -11.17 -10.82 3.35
C ARG A 392 -10.35 -10.75 4.64
N ASN A 393 -9.02 -10.80 4.52
CA ASN A 393 -8.08 -10.72 5.65
C ASN A 393 -7.39 -9.35 5.75
N ALA A 394 -7.76 -8.39 4.90
CA ALA A 394 -7.22 -7.05 4.96
C ALA A 394 -7.59 -6.40 6.30
N THR A 395 -6.57 -5.82 6.95
CA THR A 395 -6.68 -5.03 8.17
C THR A 395 -6.30 -3.58 7.93
N ASN A 396 -5.41 -3.33 6.95
CA ASN A 396 -4.98 -1.99 6.56
C ASN A 396 -5.25 -1.75 5.06
N MET A 397 -6.04 -0.72 4.75
CA MET A 397 -6.26 -0.20 3.39
C MET A 397 -5.92 1.29 3.28
N SER A 398 -5.10 1.81 4.20
CA SER A 398 -4.74 3.24 4.24
C SER A 398 -4.11 3.68 2.92
N GLY A 399 -4.61 4.74 2.31
CA GLY A 399 -4.06 5.29 1.06
C GLY A 399 -4.14 4.36 -0.15
N MET A 400 -4.93 3.29 -0.13
CA MET A 400 -4.94 2.28 -1.20
C MET A 400 -5.07 2.90 -2.61
N PHE A 401 -5.88 3.96 -2.76
CA PHE A 401 -6.11 4.68 -4.02
C PHE A 401 -5.63 6.14 -3.99
N SER A 402 -4.89 6.56 -2.95
CA SER A 402 -4.55 7.98 -2.77
C SER A 402 -3.74 8.54 -3.93
N SER A 403 -4.04 9.76 -4.36
CA SER A 403 -3.32 10.47 -5.42
C SER A 403 -3.35 9.77 -6.80
N MET A 404 -4.35 8.92 -7.06
CA MET A 404 -4.58 8.39 -8.41
C MET A 404 -5.22 9.45 -9.31
N ILE A 405 -4.37 10.19 -10.04
CA ILE A 405 -4.76 11.41 -10.77
C ILE A 405 -5.41 11.19 -12.14
N ASN A 406 -5.52 9.94 -12.62
CA ASN A 406 -6.07 9.62 -13.95
C ASN A 406 -7.34 8.76 -13.91
N LEU A 407 -7.84 8.42 -12.71
CA LEU A 407 -9.02 7.58 -12.55
C LEU A 407 -10.27 8.44 -12.35
N SER A 408 -11.16 8.48 -13.36
CA SER A 408 -12.39 9.28 -13.32
C SER A 408 -13.57 8.57 -12.64
N THR A 409 -13.54 7.24 -12.58
CA THR A 409 -14.54 6.38 -11.93
C THR A 409 -13.88 5.23 -11.19
N LEU A 410 -14.37 4.89 -10.00
CA LEU A 410 -13.90 3.75 -9.21
C LEU A 410 -15.10 3.00 -8.63
N ASP A 411 -15.15 1.68 -8.83
CA ASP A 411 -16.11 0.78 -8.19
C ASP A 411 -15.42 -0.02 -7.09
N VAL A 412 -15.89 0.14 -5.85
CA VAL A 412 -15.33 -0.55 -4.67
C VAL A 412 -16.10 -1.79 -4.23
N ALA A 413 -17.19 -2.17 -4.93
CA ALA A 413 -18.00 -3.35 -4.60
C ALA A 413 -17.21 -4.67 -4.43
N PRO A 414 -16.11 -4.92 -5.17
CA PRO A 414 -15.34 -6.15 -5.00
C PRO A 414 -14.57 -6.26 -3.67
N LEU A 415 -14.42 -5.16 -2.92
CA LEU A 415 -13.64 -5.16 -1.68
C LEU A 415 -14.45 -5.73 -0.51
N ASN A 416 -13.88 -6.69 0.22
CA ASN A 416 -14.35 -7.08 1.54
C ASN A 416 -13.56 -6.31 2.60
N THR A 417 -14.22 -5.39 3.31
CA THR A 417 -13.58 -4.55 4.33
C THR A 417 -13.95 -4.92 5.77
N SER A 418 -14.63 -6.07 5.99
CA SER A 418 -15.16 -6.48 7.30
C SER A 418 -14.10 -6.74 8.41
N ASN A 419 -12.81 -6.69 8.06
CA ASN A 419 -11.69 -6.80 8.99
C ASN A 419 -10.76 -5.57 8.98
N VAL A 420 -11.08 -4.55 8.18
CA VAL A 420 -10.24 -3.35 8.03
C VAL A 420 -10.41 -2.46 9.26
N THR A 421 -9.29 -2.05 9.85
CA THR A 421 -9.23 -1.13 10.99
C THR A 421 -8.68 0.25 10.58
N ASP A 422 -7.94 0.35 9.48
CA ASP A 422 -7.38 1.60 8.97
C ASP A 422 -7.80 1.86 7.51
N MET A 423 -8.56 2.95 7.31
CA MET A 423 -8.96 3.49 6.00
C MET A 423 -8.45 4.93 5.80
N SER A 424 -7.47 5.36 6.60
CA SER A 424 -6.91 6.71 6.49
C SER A 424 -6.42 6.96 5.07
N LYS A 425 -6.70 8.14 4.51
CA LYS A 425 -6.30 8.55 3.15
C LYS A 425 -6.78 7.65 2.01
N MET A 426 -7.70 6.70 2.21
CA MET A 426 -8.04 5.68 1.20
C MET A 426 -8.35 6.26 -0.19
N PHE A 427 -9.02 7.41 -0.25
CA PHE A 427 -9.38 8.13 -1.49
C PHE A 427 -8.77 9.55 -1.57
N ALA A 428 -7.78 9.85 -0.72
CA ALA A 428 -7.19 11.20 -0.63
C ALA A 428 -6.57 11.66 -1.96
N SER A 429 -6.75 12.93 -2.32
CA SER A 429 -6.16 13.58 -3.50
C SER A 429 -6.49 12.89 -4.84
N MET A 430 -7.64 12.24 -4.95
CA MET A 430 -8.15 11.71 -6.23
C MET A 430 -8.88 12.81 -7.02
N ASN A 431 -8.14 13.86 -7.40
CA ASN A 431 -8.70 15.17 -7.80
C ASN A 431 -9.64 15.15 -9.02
N ILE A 432 -9.53 14.15 -9.89
CA ILE A 432 -10.37 14.02 -11.09
C ILE A 432 -11.49 12.98 -10.96
N LEU A 433 -11.56 12.26 -9.83
CA LEU A 433 -12.59 11.25 -9.61
C LEU A 433 -13.94 11.97 -9.58
N THR A 434 -14.85 11.58 -10.46
CA THR A 434 -16.20 12.16 -10.56
C THR A 434 -17.27 11.22 -10.01
N ASN A 435 -16.95 9.94 -9.88
CA ASN A 435 -17.90 8.92 -9.45
C ASN A 435 -17.21 7.80 -8.66
N LEU A 436 -17.52 7.72 -7.36
CA LEU A 436 -17.15 6.61 -6.48
C LEU A 436 -18.37 5.71 -6.30
N GLN A 437 -18.39 4.57 -6.99
CA GLN A 437 -19.52 3.66 -7.04
C GLN A 437 -19.48 2.64 -5.90
N ASN A 438 -20.67 2.26 -5.42
CA ASN A 438 -20.86 1.23 -4.41
C ASN A 438 -20.13 1.50 -3.08
N LEU A 439 -20.02 2.77 -2.67
CA LEU A 439 -19.45 3.13 -1.37
C LEU A 439 -20.17 2.43 -0.20
N SER A 440 -21.48 2.19 -0.32
CA SER A 440 -22.29 1.45 0.66
C SER A 440 -21.91 -0.03 0.82
N SER A 441 -21.06 -0.58 -0.05
CA SER A 441 -20.53 -1.94 0.09
C SER A 441 -19.42 -2.06 1.14
N LEU A 442 -18.80 -0.95 1.53
CA LEU A 442 -17.72 -0.94 2.51
C LEU A 442 -18.31 -1.18 3.92
N ASP A 443 -18.02 -2.35 4.49
CA ASP A 443 -18.19 -2.60 5.91
C ASP A 443 -17.11 -1.84 6.69
N THR A 444 -17.54 -0.82 7.43
CA THR A 444 -16.68 0.07 8.23
C THR A 444 -16.81 -0.20 9.73
N SER A 445 -17.53 -1.26 10.13
CA SER A 445 -17.85 -1.55 11.54
C SER A 445 -16.67 -1.83 12.47
N LYS A 446 -15.46 -1.99 11.91
CA LYS A 446 -14.20 -2.17 12.67
C LYS A 446 -13.17 -1.08 12.42
N VAL A 447 -13.51 -0.06 11.63
CA VAL A 447 -12.56 1.00 11.27
C VAL A 447 -12.35 1.92 12.47
N GLU A 448 -11.09 2.11 12.86
CA GLU A 448 -10.66 2.95 13.98
C GLU A 448 -10.06 4.28 13.48
N ASN A 449 -9.55 4.34 12.24
CA ASN A 449 -8.95 5.53 11.64
C ASN A 449 -9.55 5.84 10.25
N MET A 450 -10.15 7.02 10.11
CA MET A 450 -10.67 7.57 8.85
C MET A 450 -10.03 8.93 8.50
N SER A 451 -8.90 9.27 9.13
CA SER A 451 -8.20 10.53 8.88
C SER A 451 -7.91 10.71 7.39
N SER A 452 -8.23 11.90 6.87
CA SER A 452 -8.04 12.26 5.46
C SER A 452 -8.69 11.31 4.43
N MET A 453 -9.64 10.44 4.80
CA MET A 453 -10.17 9.40 3.91
C MET A 453 -10.70 9.97 2.57
N PHE A 454 -11.32 11.15 2.62
CA PHE A 454 -11.90 11.87 1.48
C PHE A 454 -11.30 13.28 1.34
N SER A 455 -10.03 13.49 1.72
CA SER A 455 -9.37 14.78 1.58
C SER A 455 -9.01 15.08 0.12
N ASP A 456 -9.06 16.35 -0.29
CA ASP A 456 -8.62 16.86 -1.59
C ASP A 456 -9.36 16.19 -2.75
N MET A 457 -10.66 15.98 -2.60
CA MET A 457 -11.54 15.42 -3.64
C MET A 457 -12.01 16.54 -4.59
N GLY A 458 -11.18 16.86 -5.58
CA GLY A 458 -11.37 18.02 -6.45
C GLY A 458 -12.53 17.99 -7.46
N SER A 459 -13.14 16.83 -7.74
CA SER A 459 -14.22 16.68 -8.74
C SER A 459 -15.48 15.97 -8.25
N ILE A 460 -15.47 15.40 -7.05
CA ILE A 460 -16.67 14.81 -6.45
C ILE A 460 -17.54 15.92 -5.86
N THR A 461 -18.79 16.02 -6.31
CA THR A 461 -19.73 17.05 -5.84
C THR A 461 -20.59 16.61 -4.66
N SER A 462 -20.73 15.31 -4.44
CA SER A 462 -21.57 14.72 -3.39
C SER A 462 -21.12 13.29 -3.06
N LEU A 463 -21.25 12.88 -1.79
CA LEU A 463 -21.00 11.53 -1.32
C LEU A 463 -22.21 11.04 -0.50
N ASP A 464 -22.69 9.83 -0.76
CA ASP A 464 -23.65 9.17 0.13
C ASP A 464 -22.88 8.41 1.21
N LEU A 465 -22.90 8.97 2.43
CA LEU A 465 -22.16 8.45 3.59
C LEU A 465 -23.06 7.72 4.59
N SER A 466 -24.36 7.59 4.30
CA SER A 466 -25.38 7.10 5.24
C SER A 466 -25.18 5.67 5.75
N HIS A 467 -24.34 4.90 5.06
CA HIS A 467 -24.02 3.50 5.37
C HIS A 467 -22.74 3.31 6.18
N LEU A 468 -21.92 4.35 6.35
CA LEU A 468 -20.68 4.22 7.09
C LEU A 468 -20.98 4.07 8.59
N ASN A 469 -20.44 3.02 9.21
CA ASN A 469 -20.46 2.86 10.65
C ASN A 469 -19.17 3.47 11.21
N THR A 470 -19.31 4.56 11.96
CA THR A 470 -18.19 5.30 12.54
C THR A 470 -18.03 5.10 14.05
N SER A 471 -18.81 4.20 14.66
CA SER A 471 -18.87 4.03 16.13
C SER A 471 -17.56 3.61 16.81
N LEU A 472 -16.58 3.09 16.07
CA LEU A 472 -15.25 2.75 16.58
C LEU A 472 -14.15 3.72 16.11
N VAL A 473 -14.49 4.71 15.28
CA VAL A 473 -13.52 5.66 14.73
C VAL A 473 -13.04 6.59 15.84
N THR A 474 -11.73 6.66 16.01
CA THR A 474 -11.06 7.52 17.00
C THR A 474 -10.41 8.75 16.38
N ASP A 475 -10.12 8.71 15.07
CA ASP A 475 -9.45 9.78 14.32
C ASP A 475 -10.19 10.08 13.02
N MET A 476 -10.73 11.31 12.93
CA MET A 476 -11.37 11.90 11.75
C MET A 476 -10.64 13.15 11.26
N SER A 477 -9.39 13.35 11.69
CA SER A 477 -8.60 14.52 11.31
C SER A 477 -8.50 14.65 9.78
N TYR A 478 -8.75 15.85 9.27
CA TYR A 478 -8.71 16.18 7.84
C TYR A 478 -9.61 15.33 6.92
N MET A 479 -10.60 14.59 7.44
CA MET A 479 -11.39 13.60 6.67
C MET A 479 -11.93 14.13 5.34
N PHE A 480 -12.39 15.38 5.28
CA PHE A 480 -12.92 16.05 4.08
C PHE A 480 -12.10 17.28 3.66
N SER A 481 -10.92 17.49 4.25
CA SER A 481 -10.08 18.67 4.02
C SER A 481 -9.86 18.92 2.53
N SER A 482 -10.03 20.16 2.09
CA SER A 482 -9.76 20.65 0.73
C SER A 482 -10.59 19.99 -0.37
N SER A 483 -11.69 19.31 -0.03
CA SER A 483 -12.63 18.72 -1.00
C SER A 483 -13.58 19.78 -1.55
N VAL A 484 -13.01 20.73 -2.29
CA VAL A 484 -13.65 21.97 -2.73
C VAL A 484 -14.84 21.79 -3.67
N ALA A 485 -15.03 20.61 -4.29
CA ALA A 485 -16.17 20.40 -5.19
C ALA A 485 -17.47 20.03 -4.44
N ILE A 486 -17.36 19.59 -3.18
CA ILE A 486 -18.51 19.22 -2.36
C ILE A 486 -19.24 20.48 -1.88
N THR A 487 -20.54 20.55 -2.15
CA THR A 487 -21.40 21.70 -1.79
C THR A 487 -22.39 21.37 -0.67
N ASP A 488 -22.71 20.09 -0.48
CA ASP A 488 -23.63 19.58 0.54
C ASP A 488 -23.00 18.36 1.22
N LEU A 489 -22.99 18.34 2.54
CA LEU A 489 -22.48 17.23 3.34
C LEU A 489 -23.44 16.89 4.49
N ASP A 490 -24.06 15.70 4.42
CA ASP A 490 -24.93 15.17 5.47
C ASP A 490 -24.21 14.07 6.27
N LEU A 491 -23.95 14.36 7.54
CA LEU A 491 -23.26 13.48 8.48
C LEU A 491 -24.16 13.01 9.63
N THR A 492 -25.49 13.06 9.46
CA THR A 492 -26.47 12.60 10.46
C THR A 492 -26.28 11.15 10.91
N SER A 493 -25.67 10.32 10.07
CA SER A 493 -25.39 8.90 10.35
C SER A 493 -24.13 8.66 11.17
N PHE A 494 -23.29 9.68 11.35
CA PHE A 494 -22.00 9.51 12.01
C PHE A 494 -22.19 9.41 13.53
N ASP A 495 -21.77 8.29 14.10
CA ASP A 495 -21.60 8.12 15.53
C ASP A 495 -20.15 8.48 15.91
N THR A 496 -19.95 9.67 16.46
CA THR A 496 -18.61 10.20 16.77
C THR A 496 -18.20 10.04 18.23
N HIS A 497 -18.94 9.28 19.04
CA HIS A 497 -18.70 9.21 20.49
C HIS A 497 -17.28 8.73 20.86
N ALA A 498 -16.62 7.96 19.98
CA ALA A 498 -15.26 7.46 20.20
C ALA A 498 -14.16 8.37 19.64
N VAL A 499 -14.52 9.43 18.90
CA VAL A 499 -13.56 10.30 18.21
C VAL A 499 -12.85 11.20 19.22
N GLY A 500 -11.52 11.15 19.21
CA GLY A 500 -10.65 12.04 20.00
C GLY A 500 -10.09 13.21 19.18
N ASN A 501 -9.91 13.03 17.86
CA ASN A 501 -9.31 14.04 16.98
C ASN A 501 -10.23 14.37 15.78
N MET A 502 -10.62 15.64 15.66
CA MET A 502 -11.36 16.23 14.52
C MET A 502 -10.61 17.41 13.87
N SER A 503 -9.30 17.55 14.12
CA SER A 503 -8.50 18.66 13.59
C SER A 503 -8.62 18.72 12.07
N GLY A 504 -8.96 19.88 11.53
CA GLY A 504 -9.03 20.12 10.09
C GLY A 504 -10.09 19.33 9.33
N MET A 505 -11.08 18.71 9.99
CA MET A 505 -12.05 17.80 9.35
C MET A 505 -12.69 18.41 8.09
N PHE A 506 -13.00 19.72 8.09
CA PHE A 506 -13.57 20.46 6.96
C PHE A 506 -12.66 21.59 6.45
N TYR A 507 -11.36 21.52 6.75
CA TYR A 507 -10.38 22.54 6.37
C TYR A 507 -10.45 22.87 4.89
N GLY A 508 -10.60 24.15 4.54
CA GLY A 508 -10.52 24.63 3.15
C GLY A 508 -11.63 24.11 2.23
N MET A 509 -12.77 23.64 2.76
CA MET A 509 -13.94 23.28 1.95
C MET A 509 -14.68 24.53 1.44
N SER A 510 -14.02 25.33 0.60
CA SER A 510 -14.42 26.70 0.24
C SER A 510 -15.73 26.83 -0.55
N ASN A 511 -16.30 25.75 -1.09
CA ASN A 511 -17.61 25.77 -1.76
C ASN A 511 -18.72 25.06 -0.96
N LEU A 512 -18.41 24.53 0.23
CA LEU A 512 -19.40 23.87 1.08
C LEU A 512 -20.47 24.89 1.47
N ALA A 513 -21.72 24.63 1.11
CA ALA A 513 -22.86 25.51 1.38
C ALA A 513 -23.74 24.97 2.50
N ASN A 514 -23.85 23.64 2.63
CA ASN A 514 -24.67 23.00 3.65
C ASN A 514 -23.88 21.88 4.35
N LEU A 515 -23.84 21.92 5.69
CA LEU A 515 -23.21 20.93 6.54
C LEU A 515 -24.18 20.52 7.65
N ASN A 516 -24.53 19.23 7.72
CA ASN A 516 -25.41 18.70 8.77
C ASN A 516 -24.62 17.77 9.69
N MET A 517 -24.37 18.24 10.92
CA MET A 517 -23.64 17.53 11.98
C MET A 517 -24.54 17.06 13.13
N SER A 518 -25.86 17.00 12.94
CA SER A 518 -26.80 16.72 14.04
C SER A 518 -26.67 15.33 14.70
N GLY A 519 -25.92 14.41 14.09
CA GLY A 519 -25.58 13.10 14.66
C GLY A 519 -24.35 13.11 15.58
N PHE A 520 -23.59 14.20 15.64
CA PHE A 520 -22.32 14.23 16.35
C PHE A 520 -22.49 14.15 17.87
N ASP A 521 -21.67 13.30 18.48
CA ASP A 521 -21.32 13.34 19.91
C ASP A 521 -19.82 13.63 19.99
N THR A 522 -19.46 14.89 20.27
CA THR A 522 -18.04 15.31 20.36
C THR A 522 -17.53 15.36 21.79
N SER A 523 -18.22 14.72 22.75
CA SER A 523 -17.87 14.80 24.18
C SER A 523 -16.47 14.28 24.53
N ASN A 524 -15.88 13.43 23.68
CA ASN A 524 -14.52 12.90 23.84
C ASN A 524 -13.47 13.58 22.94
N VAL A 525 -13.86 14.55 22.10
CA VAL A 525 -12.94 15.23 21.18
C VAL A 525 -12.06 16.20 21.99
N THR A 526 -10.74 16.08 21.83
CA THR A 526 -9.76 16.95 22.49
C THR A 526 -9.14 17.97 21.54
N ASP A 527 -9.17 17.73 20.23
CA ASP A 527 -8.58 18.58 19.21
C ASP A 527 -9.60 18.93 18.11
N MET A 528 -9.93 20.22 18.00
CA MET A 528 -10.77 20.81 16.94
C MET A 528 -10.01 21.90 16.16
N SER A 529 -8.67 21.89 16.22
CA SER A 529 -7.85 22.87 15.51
C SER A 529 -8.17 22.88 14.01
N SER A 530 -8.33 24.06 13.44
CA SER A 530 -8.61 24.31 12.02
C SER A 530 -9.85 23.58 11.45
N MET A 531 -10.77 23.09 12.29
CA MET A 531 -11.90 22.25 11.86
C MET A 531 -12.78 22.93 10.81
N PHE A 532 -13.00 24.24 10.94
CA PHE A 532 -13.81 25.09 10.06
C PHE A 532 -12.97 26.20 9.40
N PHE A 533 -11.68 25.96 9.16
CA PHE A 533 -10.81 26.89 8.44
C PHE A 533 -11.30 27.05 6.99
N GLY A 534 -11.37 28.28 6.48
CA GLY A 534 -11.58 28.54 5.04
C GLY A 534 -12.94 28.12 4.48
N LEU A 535 -14.01 28.20 5.27
CA LEU A 535 -15.38 27.85 4.82
C LEU A 535 -16.08 29.00 4.08
N ASP A 536 -15.50 29.45 2.98
CA ASP A 536 -16.02 30.59 2.21
C ASP A 536 -17.38 30.31 1.53
N GLY A 537 -17.82 29.05 1.42
CA GLY A 537 -19.11 28.70 0.83
C GLY A 537 -20.31 28.95 1.77
N MET A 538 -20.04 29.16 3.06
CA MET A 538 -21.07 29.29 4.10
C MET A 538 -21.19 30.74 4.58
N THR A 539 -22.42 31.14 4.93
CA THR A 539 -22.68 32.43 5.61
C THR A 539 -23.02 32.27 7.09
N THR A 540 -23.42 31.06 7.48
CA THR A 540 -23.76 30.63 8.85
C THR A 540 -23.47 29.13 8.97
N ILE A 541 -23.13 28.67 10.17
CA ILE A 541 -22.93 27.24 10.49
C ILE A 541 -23.68 26.90 11.79
N ASP A 542 -24.36 25.75 11.82
CA ASP A 542 -24.98 25.24 13.04
C ASP A 542 -23.94 24.51 13.90
N LEU A 543 -23.63 25.10 15.06
CA LEU A 543 -22.66 24.58 16.02
C LEU A 543 -23.32 23.91 17.23
N SER A 544 -24.66 23.88 17.30
CA SER A 544 -25.40 23.30 18.43
C SER A 544 -25.12 21.82 18.72
N PRO A 545 -24.72 20.97 17.75
CA PRO A 545 -24.32 19.59 18.04
C PRO A 545 -22.98 19.43 18.75
N LEU A 546 -22.13 20.47 18.79
CA LEU A 546 -20.77 20.35 19.31
C LEU A 546 -20.74 20.50 20.84
N ASN A 547 -20.25 19.47 21.51
CA ASN A 547 -19.81 19.53 22.90
C ASN A 547 -18.30 19.76 22.94
N THR A 548 -17.86 20.91 23.45
CA THR A 548 -16.44 21.30 23.49
C THR A 548 -15.78 21.16 24.87
N SER A 549 -16.47 20.59 25.86
CA SER A 549 -15.98 20.51 27.25
C SER A 549 -14.67 19.74 27.46
N SER A 550 -14.31 18.86 26.51
CA SER A 550 -13.04 18.11 26.52
C SER A 550 -11.97 18.71 25.61
N VAL A 551 -12.29 19.75 24.84
CA VAL A 551 -11.38 20.32 23.83
C VAL A 551 -10.27 21.11 24.52
N THR A 552 -9.04 20.85 24.11
CA THR A 552 -7.84 21.53 24.60
C THR A 552 -7.19 22.45 23.57
N ASP A 553 -7.45 22.24 22.28
CA ASP A 553 -6.89 23.03 21.17
C ASP A 553 -7.99 23.49 20.19
N MET A 554 -8.09 24.81 20.00
CA MET A 554 -8.99 25.48 19.04
C MET A 554 -8.21 26.39 18.07
N THR A 555 -6.91 26.14 17.89
CA THR A 555 -6.06 26.89 16.96
C THR A 555 -6.73 27.00 15.59
N SER A 556 -6.83 28.21 15.04
CA SER A 556 -7.34 28.48 13.69
C SER A 556 -8.74 27.91 13.38
N MET A 557 -9.55 27.56 14.39
CA MET A 557 -10.79 26.81 14.20
C MET A 557 -11.73 27.40 13.15
N PHE A 558 -11.86 28.73 13.09
CA PHE A 558 -12.69 29.45 12.12
C PHE A 558 -11.89 30.38 11.21
N GLN A 559 -10.55 30.25 11.18
CA GLN A 559 -9.70 31.17 10.43
C GLN A 559 -10.06 31.23 8.94
N ASP A 560 -9.96 32.41 8.33
CA ASP A 560 -10.13 32.67 6.90
C ASP A 560 -11.50 32.21 6.35
N SER A 561 -12.52 32.09 7.19
CA SER A 561 -13.91 31.85 6.76
C SER A 561 -14.61 33.18 6.43
N HIS A 562 -14.17 33.83 5.35
CA HIS A 562 -14.43 35.24 5.07
C HIS A 562 -15.91 35.59 4.96
N ASN A 563 -16.77 34.64 4.54
CA ASN A 563 -18.19 34.87 4.30
C ASN A 563 -19.09 34.56 5.50
N LEU A 564 -18.56 34.02 6.60
CA LEU A 564 -19.35 33.83 7.82
C LEU A 564 -19.76 35.19 8.38
N THR A 565 -21.07 35.37 8.57
CA THR A 565 -21.65 36.63 9.06
C THR A 565 -22.01 36.57 10.54
N HIS A 566 -22.18 35.36 11.08
CA HIS A 566 -22.57 35.09 12.46
C HIS A 566 -22.06 33.72 12.92
N LEU A 567 -21.69 33.63 14.19
CA LEU A 567 -21.33 32.41 14.90
C LEU A 567 -22.10 32.36 16.22
N ASP A 568 -22.95 31.33 16.39
CA ASP A 568 -23.57 31.05 17.68
C ASP A 568 -22.63 30.15 18.50
N LEU A 569 -21.95 30.76 19.47
CA LEU A 569 -20.99 30.09 20.34
C LEU A 569 -21.54 29.79 21.73
N SER A 570 -22.87 29.95 21.94
CA SER A 570 -23.49 29.84 23.27
C SER A 570 -23.33 28.46 23.93
N GLY A 571 -23.14 27.41 23.13
CA GLY A 571 -22.89 26.03 23.59
C GLY A 571 -21.42 25.70 23.90
N PHE A 572 -20.47 26.61 23.65
CA PHE A 572 -19.05 26.31 23.82
C PHE A 572 -18.64 26.36 25.30
N ASP A 573 -18.00 25.29 25.77
CA ASP A 573 -17.22 25.26 27.01
C ASP A 573 -15.73 25.32 26.65
N THR A 574 -15.07 26.41 27.04
CA THR A 574 -13.66 26.64 26.73
C THR A 574 -12.74 26.48 27.94
N THR A 575 -13.24 25.91 29.04
CA THR A 575 -12.52 25.86 30.33
C THR A 575 -11.24 25.02 30.29
N GLN A 576 -11.14 24.07 29.36
CA GLN A 576 -9.96 23.21 29.16
C GLN A 576 -9.05 23.68 28.01
N VAL A 577 -9.46 24.69 27.24
CA VAL A 577 -8.73 25.12 26.05
C VAL A 577 -7.49 25.93 26.43
N GLY A 578 -6.33 25.46 25.99
CA GLY A 578 -5.04 26.11 26.22
C GLY A 578 -4.59 27.02 25.07
N ASN A 579 -5.03 26.72 23.85
CA ASN A 579 -4.56 27.38 22.63
C ASN A 579 -5.72 27.94 21.80
N PHE A 580 -5.73 29.27 21.59
CA PHE A 580 -6.69 30.02 20.79
C PHE A 580 -6.02 30.75 19.60
N MET A 581 -4.76 30.41 19.29
CA MET A 581 -3.99 31.08 18.25
C MET A 581 -4.80 31.12 16.94
N SER A 582 -4.94 32.32 16.37
CA SER A 582 -5.63 32.56 15.10
C SER A 582 -7.09 32.10 15.02
N MET A 583 -7.78 31.78 16.13
CA MET A 583 -9.09 31.12 16.11
C MET A 583 -10.12 31.79 15.17
N PHE A 584 -10.15 33.12 15.11
CA PHE A 584 -11.05 33.91 14.26
C PHE A 584 -10.31 34.79 13.25
N GLU A 585 -9.01 34.56 13.02
CA GLU A 585 -8.21 35.37 12.08
C GLU A 585 -8.86 35.42 10.68
N GLY A 586 -8.83 36.58 10.04
CA GLY A 586 -9.31 36.76 8.65
C GLY A 586 -10.83 36.73 8.45
N ASN A 587 -11.64 36.54 9.51
CA ASN A 587 -13.11 36.58 9.42
C ASN A 587 -13.61 38.00 9.12
N SER A 588 -13.67 38.35 7.84
CA SER A 588 -13.90 39.71 7.35
C SER A 588 -15.36 40.11 7.21
N SER A 589 -16.34 39.22 7.44
CA SER A 589 -17.78 39.53 7.38
C SER A 589 -18.51 39.58 8.72
N ILE A 590 -17.90 39.08 9.81
CA ILE A 590 -18.51 39.11 11.15
C ILE A 590 -18.49 40.55 11.68
N THR A 591 -19.67 41.09 12.01
CA THR A 591 -19.80 42.46 12.54
C THR A 591 -19.92 42.51 14.07
N THR A 592 -20.47 41.47 14.67
CA THR A 592 -20.58 41.27 16.13
C THR A 592 -20.14 39.85 16.48
N LEU A 593 -19.24 39.72 17.44
CA LEU A 593 -18.80 38.45 18.00
C LEU A 593 -19.11 38.40 19.50
N ASP A 594 -19.97 37.47 19.90
CA ASP A 594 -20.36 37.26 21.30
C ASP A 594 -19.65 36.03 21.87
N LEU A 595 -18.76 36.28 22.82
CA LEU A 595 -17.94 35.29 23.53
C LEU A 595 -18.35 35.18 25.01
N THR A 596 -19.60 35.49 25.35
CA THR A 596 -20.09 35.39 26.74
C THR A 596 -19.96 33.98 27.33
N SER A 597 -20.01 32.93 26.51
CA SER A 597 -19.80 31.54 26.95
C SER A 597 -18.34 31.19 27.25
N PHE A 598 -17.38 31.97 26.75
CA PHE A 598 -15.96 31.63 26.86
C PHE A 598 -15.44 31.90 28.26
N HIS A 599 -14.94 30.85 28.90
CA HIS A 599 -14.23 30.90 30.18
C HIS A 599 -12.85 30.29 29.96
N THR A 600 -11.79 31.09 30.04
CA THR A 600 -10.47 30.73 29.49
C THR A 600 -9.36 30.56 30.54
N PRO A 601 -9.57 29.88 31.68
CA PRO A 601 -8.59 29.84 32.77
C PRO A 601 -7.31 29.08 32.40
N GLN A 602 -7.30 28.30 31.33
CA GLN A 602 -6.12 27.56 30.85
C GLN A 602 -5.44 28.21 29.63
N ALA A 603 -5.95 29.33 29.13
CA ALA A 603 -5.41 29.95 27.92
C ALA A 603 -3.98 30.44 28.12
N MET A 604 -3.08 29.98 27.25
CA MET A 604 -1.66 30.36 27.24
C MET A 604 -1.31 31.21 26.00
N ASP A 605 -1.90 30.89 24.84
CA ASP A 605 -1.65 31.61 23.59
C ASP A 605 -2.98 32.13 22.99
N MET A 606 -3.05 33.45 22.79
CA MET A 606 -4.15 34.15 22.11
C MET A 606 -3.64 35.01 20.94
N SER A 607 -2.45 34.71 20.44
CA SER A 607 -1.86 35.45 19.33
C SER A 607 -2.73 35.34 18.08
N ASN A 608 -2.84 36.45 17.33
CA ASN A 608 -3.64 36.57 16.11
C ASN A 608 -5.15 36.25 16.27
N MET A 609 -5.69 36.04 17.49
CA MET A 609 -7.04 35.49 17.68
C MET A 609 -8.15 36.23 16.90
N PHE A 610 -8.07 37.55 16.80
CA PHE A 610 -9.01 38.40 16.06
C PHE A 610 -8.36 39.17 14.90
N LYS A 611 -7.17 38.75 14.47
CA LYS A 611 -6.41 39.47 13.45
C LYS A 611 -7.20 39.56 12.14
N ASP A 612 -7.15 40.71 11.49
CA ASP A 612 -7.77 40.99 10.18
C ASP A 612 -9.30 40.76 10.13
N MET A 613 -9.99 40.74 11.28
CA MET A 613 -11.46 40.80 11.34
C MET A 613 -11.99 42.21 11.01
N SER A 614 -11.78 42.65 9.77
CA SER A 614 -11.95 44.03 9.31
C SER A 614 -13.36 44.61 9.49
N SER A 615 -14.42 43.78 9.43
CA SER A 615 -15.81 44.22 9.64
C SER A 615 -16.26 44.20 11.11
N LEU A 616 -15.44 43.71 12.04
CA LEU A 616 -15.82 43.59 13.44
C LEU A 616 -15.97 44.97 14.08
N THR A 617 -17.16 45.26 14.60
CA THR A 617 -17.48 46.54 15.25
C THR A 617 -17.87 46.38 16.73
N ASN A 618 -18.23 45.16 17.14
CA ASN A 618 -18.68 44.85 18.48
C ASN A 618 -18.12 43.49 18.93
N LEU A 619 -17.27 43.50 19.95
CA LEU A 619 -16.68 42.30 20.55
C LEU A 619 -17.11 42.22 22.02
N ILE A 620 -17.83 41.15 22.36
CA ILE A 620 -18.38 40.93 23.71
C ILE A 620 -17.63 39.77 24.34
N MET A 621 -16.89 40.03 25.42
CA MET A 621 -16.03 39.02 26.07
C MET A 621 -15.93 39.19 27.60
N PRO A 622 -17.05 39.20 28.34
CA PRO A 622 -17.07 39.54 29.76
C PRO A 622 -16.36 38.54 30.68
N ASN A 623 -16.13 37.31 30.21
CA ASN A 623 -15.63 36.18 31.02
C ASN A 623 -14.22 35.70 30.60
N PHE A 624 -13.52 36.48 29.77
CA PHE A 624 -12.15 36.18 29.38
C PHE A 624 -11.21 36.26 30.59
N ASP A 625 -10.62 35.12 30.96
CA ASP A 625 -9.52 35.03 31.92
C ASP A 625 -8.22 34.98 31.12
N THR A 626 -7.43 36.05 31.21
CA THR A 626 -6.13 36.15 30.53
C THR A 626 -4.95 35.94 31.48
N SER A 627 -5.19 35.51 32.73
CA SER A 627 -4.16 35.47 33.78
C SER A 627 -3.00 34.51 33.51
N ASN A 628 -3.21 33.51 32.65
CA ASN A 628 -2.21 32.54 32.22
C ASN A 628 -1.65 32.79 30.82
N VAL A 629 -2.13 33.83 30.11
CA VAL A 629 -1.71 34.11 28.74
C VAL A 629 -0.31 34.70 28.74
N THR A 630 0.57 34.14 27.91
CA THR A 630 1.95 34.63 27.73
C THR A 630 2.14 35.37 26.40
N ASN A 631 1.35 35.04 25.37
CA ASN A 631 1.47 35.63 24.02
C ASN A 631 0.15 36.28 23.56
N MET A 632 0.18 37.58 23.26
CA MET A 632 -0.92 38.37 22.70
C MET A 632 -0.53 39.09 21.40
N SER A 633 0.57 38.68 20.77
CA SER A 633 1.04 39.30 19.53
C SER A 633 -0.05 39.27 18.45
N TYR A 634 -0.22 40.38 17.74
CA TYR A 634 -1.22 40.58 16.68
C TYR A 634 -2.70 40.36 17.07
N MET A 635 -3.05 40.14 18.34
CA MET A 635 -4.38 39.68 18.75
C MET A 635 -5.55 40.52 18.20
N PHE A 636 -5.37 41.85 18.12
CA PHE A 636 -6.36 42.81 17.61
C PHE A 636 -5.86 43.57 16.37
N SER A 637 -4.86 43.02 15.67
CA SER A 637 -4.30 43.63 14.45
C SER A 637 -5.33 43.64 13.32
N GLY A 638 -5.41 44.71 12.53
CA GLY A 638 -6.29 44.76 11.36
C GLY A 638 -7.79 44.92 11.67
N LEU A 639 -8.17 45.22 12.92
CA LEU A 639 -9.55 45.55 13.29
C LEU A 639 -9.98 46.95 12.79
N THR A 640 -10.05 47.10 11.47
CA THR A 640 -10.25 48.39 10.81
C THR A 640 -11.64 49.00 11.03
N GLY A 641 -12.66 48.19 11.37
CA GLY A 641 -14.01 48.65 11.72
C GLY A 641 -14.22 48.97 13.21
N MET A 642 -13.30 48.57 14.10
CA MET A 642 -13.49 48.68 15.55
C MET A 642 -13.33 50.13 16.02
N THR A 643 -14.31 50.64 16.78
CA THR A 643 -14.29 52.02 17.29
C THR A 643 -14.03 52.14 18.79
N ASN A 644 -14.37 51.11 19.55
CA ASN A 644 -14.28 51.05 21.00
C ASN A 644 -13.87 49.64 21.45
N LEU A 645 -12.81 49.54 22.25
CA LEU A 645 -12.33 48.28 22.80
C LEU A 645 -12.02 48.45 24.29
N ASP A 646 -12.82 47.79 25.13
CA ASP A 646 -12.65 47.82 26.58
C ASP A 646 -11.93 46.56 27.07
N LEU A 647 -10.68 46.70 27.49
CA LEU A 647 -9.83 45.61 27.98
C LEU A 647 -9.52 45.75 29.47
N SER A 648 -10.29 46.55 30.23
CA SER A 648 -10.02 46.85 31.64
C SER A 648 -10.12 45.66 32.61
N HIS A 649 -10.56 44.50 32.13
CA HIS A 649 -10.61 43.27 32.90
C HIS A 649 -9.45 42.32 32.57
N PHE A 650 -8.61 42.65 31.59
CA PHE A 650 -7.48 41.79 31.21
C PHE A 650 -6.41 41.82 32.30
N ASN A 651 -5.93 40.63 32.66
CA ASN A 651 -4.70 40.45 33.44
C ASN A 651 -3.57 40.07 32.49
N THR A 652 -2.60 40.95 32.31
CA THR A 652 -1.47 40.74 31.39
C THR A 652 -0.15 40.46 32.11
N SER A 653 -0.17 40.13 33.41
CA SER A 653 1.05 40.06 34.24
C SER A 653 2.07 39.00 33.81
N LEU A 654 1.65 38.01 33.02
CA LEU A 654 2.51 36.96 32.48
C LEU A 654 2.81 37.12 30.99
N VAL A 655 2.25 38.14 30.34
CA VAL A 655 2.44 38.36 28.90
C VAL A 655 3.87 38.86 28.66
N ASP A 656 4.59 38.17 27.78
CA ASP A 656 5.95 38.53 27.37
C ASP A 656 6.01 39.14 25.95
N ASN A 657 4.97 38.93 25.13
CA ASN A 657 4.90 39.41 23.75
C ASN A 657 3.56 40.11 23.43
N MET A 658 3.65 41.40 23.07
CA MET A 658 2.53 42.24 22.61
C MET A 658 2.83 42.89 21.24
N GLY A 659 3.78 42.33 20.47
CA GLY A 659 4.13 42.83 19.15
C GLY A 659 2.91 42.93 18.23
N SER A 660 2.76 44.07 17.55
CA SER A 660 1.66 44.37 16.63
C SER A 660 0.24 44.19 17.18
N MET A 661 0.05 44.14 18.51
CA MET A 661 -1.24 43.78 19.12
C MET A 661 -2.42 44.61 18.62
N PHE A 662 -2.22 45.91 18.35
CA PHE A 662 -3.25 46.83 17.84
C PHE A 662 -2.87 47.45 16.48
N GLN A 663 -1.95 46.84 15.73
CA GLN A 663 -1.50 47.36 14.44
C GLN A 663 -2.67 47.50 13.46
N ASN A 664 -2.69 48.58 12.67
CA ASN A 664 -3.71 48.83 11.65
C ASN A 664 -5.16 48.83 12.21
N THR A 665 -5.39 49.60 13.28
CA THR A 665 -6.71 49.81 13.91
C THR A 665 -7.20 51.25 13.78
N PRO A 666 -7.42 51.76 12.54
CA PRO A 666 -7.61 53.18 12.30
C PRO A 666 -8.90 53.79 12.86
N GLN A 667 -9.94 53.02 13.19
CA GLN A 667 -11.18 53.60 13.72
C GLN A 667 -11.23 53.63 15.24
N LEU A 668 -10.20 53.10 15.92
CA LEU A 668 -10.20 52.92 17.36
C LEU A 668 -10.06 54.26 18.09
N SER A 669 -11.18 54.76 18.59
CA SER A 669 -11.26 56.06 19.27
C SER A 669 -11.20 55.94 20.80
N ASN A 670 -11.60 54.79 21.33
CA ASN A 670 -11.57 54.47 22.74
C ASN A 670 -10.93 53.09 22.96
N LEU A 671 -9.76 53.08 23.58
CA LEU A 671 -9.02 51.87 23.94
C LEU A 671 -8.69 51.92 25.43
N ASN A 672 -9.31 51.04 26.22
CA ASN A 672 -9.13 51.01 27.67
C ASN A 672 -8.09 49.96 28.08
N LEU A 673 -6.88 50.42 28.43
CA LEU A 673 -5.74 49.57 28.84
C LEU A 673 -5.42 49.69 30.34
N SER A 674 -6.36 50.19 31.15
CA SER A 674 -6.09 50.59 32.54
C SER A 674 -5.64 49.45 33.47
N SER A 675 -5.93 48.18 33.13
CA SER A 675 -5.51 47.00 33.89
C SER A 675 -4.21 46.37 33.43
N PHE A 676 -3.62 46.84 32.32
CA PHE A 676 -2.44 46.22 31.73
C PHE A 676 -1.25 46.34 32.68
N ASN A 677 -0.65 45.20 33.00
CA ASN A 677 0.66 45.09 33.63
C ASN A 677 1.64 44.60 32.57
N THR A 678 2.53 45.49 32.12
CA THR A 678 3.50 45.17 31.06
C THR A 678 4.91 44.88 31.59
N SER A 679 5.08 44.71 32.91
CA SER A 679 6.41 44.56 33.53
C SER A 679 7.18 43.31 33.11
N GLN A 680 6.53 42.32 32.47
CA GLN A 680 7.17 41.13 31.91
C GLN A 680 7.28 41.17 30.38
N VAL A 681 6.72 42.19 29.72
CA VAL A 681 6.71 42.28 28.26
C VAL A 681 8.13 42.59 27.75
N THR A 682 8.58 41.80 26.80
CA THR A 682 9.89 41.93 26.15
C THR A 682 9.78 42.50 24.73
N ASP A 683 8.65 42.30 24.05
CA ASP A 683 8.41 42.80 22.68
C ASP A 683 7.10 43.60 22.57
N MET A 684 7.22 44.85 22.12
CA MET A 684 6.12 45.77 21.77
C MET A 684 6.29 46.36 20.36
N SER A 685 7.07 45.71 19.50
CA SER A 685 7.33 46.17 18.12
C SER A 685 6.01 46.37 17.38
N SER A 686 5.84 47.50 16.68
CA SER A 686 4.65 47.84 15.89
C SER A 686 3.31 47.78 16.65
N MET A 687 3.30 47.75 17.99
CA MET A 687 2.08 47.52 18.79
C MET A 687 0.92 48.45 18.43
N PHE A 688 1.21 49.72 18.12
CA PHE A 688 0.25 50.75 17.71
C PHE A 688 0.55 51.32 16.32
N GLU A 689 1.29 50.60 15.48
CA GLU A 689 1.56 51.04 14.11
C GLU A 689 0.24 51.17 13.32
N ASP A 690 0.02 52.29 12.62
CA ASP A 690 -1.22 52.61 11.90
C ASP A 690 -2.50 52.57 12.78
N ALA A 691 -2.33 52.64 14.10
CA ALA A 691 -3.42 52.50 15.06
C ALA A 691 -4.08 53.84 15.44
N MET A 692 -5.22 53.70 16.11
CA MET A 692 -6.01 54.78 16.71
C MET A 692 -6.68 55.73 15.69
N ALA A 693 -7.82 56.28 16.09
CA ALA A 693 -8.55 57.30 15.34
C ALA A 693 -7.85 58.67 15.40
N ASP A 694 -8.11 59.51 14.41
CA ASP A 694 -7.52 60.86 14.32
C ASP A 694 -7.84 61.68 15.56
N ASN A 695 -6.82 62.32 16.13
CA ASN A 695 -6.91 63.17 17.32
C ASN A 695 -7.40 62.47 18.61
N SER A 696 -7.37 61.14 18.64
CA SER A 696 -7.69 60.35 19.83
C SER A 696 -6.62 60.48 20.93
N THR A 697 -6.93 59.91 22.10
CA THR A 697 -6.01 59.80 23.22
C THR A 697 -5.65 58.34 23.44
N LEU A 698 -4.36 58.05 23.59
CA LEU A 698 -3.85 56.74 23.97
C LEU A 698 -3.29 56.82 25.41
N ASP A 699 -3.83 56.01 26.32
CA ASP A 699 -3.40 56.01 27.73
C ASP A 699 -2.52 54.81 28.04
N LEU A 700 -1.22 55.07 28.18
CA LEU A 700 -0.19 54.10 28.55
C LEU A 700 0.34 54.36 29.97
N SER A 701 -0.42 55.06 30.83
CA SER A 701 0.04 55.41 32.19
C SER A 701 0.28 54.19 33.10
N SER A 702 -0.26 53.02 32.76
CA SER A 702 -0.01 51.75 33.46
C SER A 702 1.24 51.00 32.94
N PHE A 703 1.84 51.40 31.82
CA PHE A 703 2.89 50.63 31.17
C PHE A 703 4.23 50.77 31.89
N ASP A 704 4.81 49.63 32.23
CA ASP A 704 6.20 49.44 32.66
C ASP A 704 6.98 48.80 31.51
N THR A 705 7.98 49.51 30.97
CA THR A 705 8.78 49.04 29.84
C THR A 705 10.19 48.59 30.24
N SER A 706 10.44 48.36 31.54
CA SER A 706 11.78 48.07 32.07
C SER A 706 12.40 46.77 31.54
N GLN A 707 11.59 45.79 31.14
CA GLN A 707 12.01 44.51 30.54
C GLN A 707 11.89 44.49 29.01
N VAL A 708 11.40 45.57 28.40
CA VAL A 708 11.21 45.60 26.95
C VAL A 708 12.57 45.68 26.25
N ILE A 709 12.76 44.79 25.28
CA ILE A 709 13.97 44.67 24.46
C ILE A 709 13.71 45.24 23.06
N SER A 710 12.48 45.14 22.54
CA SER A 710 12.11 45.67 21.22
C SER A 710 10.86 46.54 21.26
N ILE A 711 10.97 47.72 20.64
CA ILE A 711 9.90 48.72 20.45
C ILE A 711 9.91 49.27 19.02
N TYR A 712 10.51 48.53 18.09
CA TYR A 712 10.65 48.94 16.69
C TYR A 712 9.31 49.43 16.16
N ASN A 713 9.28 50.66 15.64
CA ASN A 713 8.08 51.27 15.04
C ASN A 713 6.79 51.21 15.89
N MET A 714 6.89 51.11 17.23
CA MET A 714 5.73 50.89 18.11
C MET A 714 4.60 51.90 17.90
N PHE A 715 4.92 53.16 17.62
CA PHE A 715 3.93 54.20 17.34
C PHE A 715 3.92 54.61 15.86
N GLY A 716 4.51 53.86 14.93
CA GLY A 716 4.59 54.24 13.51
C GLY A 716 3.24 54.65 12.94
N ASN A 717 3.11 55.88 12.42
CA ASN A 717 1.87 56.42 11.88
C ASN A 717 0.64 56.28 12.83
N THR A 718 0.85 56.22 14.16
CA THR A 718 -0.25 56.30 15.11
C THR A 718 -0.93 57.67 14.97
N ARG A 719 -2.27 57.69 14.93
CA ARG A 719 -3.02 58.94 14.65
C ARG A 719 -3.59 59.63 15.89
N SER A 720 -3.22 59.12 17.06
CA SER A 720 -3.48 59.77 18.35
C SER A 720 -2.84 61.16 18.43
N ARG A 721 -3.52 62.10 19.10
CA ARG A 721 -2.97 63.44 19.37
C ARG A 721 -2.25 63.50 20.72
N THR A 722 -2.68 62.70 21.68
CA THR A 722 -2.12 62.69 23.03
C THR A 722 -1.83 61.25 23.45
N ILE A 723 -0.59 61.00 23.88
CA ILE A 723 -0.18 59.76 24.52
C ILE A 723 0.11 60.07 25.99
N TYR A 724 -0.66 59.49 26.92
CA TYR A 724 -0.34 59.55 28.35
C TYR A 724 0.67 58.47 28.70
N ALA A 725 1.70 58.84 29.45
CA ALA A 725 2.68 57.91 29.98
C ALA A 725 3.09 58.29 31.40
N SER A 726 3.68 57.33 32.11
CA SER A 726 4.24 57.49 33.45
C SER A 726 5.77 57.40 33.40
N ASN A 727 6.44 57.68 34.52
CA ASN A 727 7.89 57.52 34.64
C ASN A 727 8.35 56.04 34.58
N THR A 728 7.41 55.09 34.56
CA THR A 728 7.68 53.66 34.33
C THR A 728 7.91 53.31 32.85
N PHE A 729 7.58 54.24 31.94
CA PHE A 729 7.91 54.11 30.52
C PHE A 729 9.37 54.55 30.30
N VAL A 730 10.30 53.60 30.43
CA VAL A 730 11.76 53.80 30.35
C VAL A 730 12.34 52.96 29.23
N LEU A 731 13.17 53.56 28.37
CA LEU A 731 13.78 52.93 27.19
C LEU A 731 15.32 52.89 27.26
N ASP A 732 15.89 53.02 28.46
CA ASP A 732 17.33 53.10 28.68
C ASP A 732 18.05 51.79 28.29
N ASN A 733 17.37 50.65 28.44
CA ASN A 733 17.90 49.32 28.16
C ASN A 733 17.82 48.90 26.68
N ILE A 734 17.28 49.74 25.79
CA ILE A 734 17.01 49.40 24.38
C ILE A 734 18.04 50.08 23.48
N ASP A 735 18.95 49.32 22.88
CA ASP A 735 20.01 49.87 22.02
C ASP A 735 19.46 50.38 20.66
N GLU A 736 18.46 49.69 20.09
CA GLU A 736 17.84 50.01 18.79
C GLU A 736 16.34 50.32 18.96
N ALA A 737 15.98 51.59 18.86
CA ALA A 737 14.60 52.09 18.93
C ALA A 737 14.30 53.00 17.72
N ASP A 738 14.76 52.55 16.56
CA ASP A 738 14.60 53.27 15.31
C ASP A 738 13.12 53.29 14.90
N GLU A 739 12.71 54.38 14.26
CA GLU A 739 11.36 54.58 13.73
C GLU A 739 10.21 54.56 14.76
N LEU A 740 10.50 54.60 16.07
CA LEU A 740 9.50 54.57 17.15
C LEU A 740 8.28 55.48 16.90
N PHE A 741 8.50 56.71 16.42
CA PHE A 741 7.45 57.69 16.10
C PHE A 741 7.39 58.05 14.60
N ASN A 742 7.78 57.14 13.70
CA ASN A 742 7.78 57.42 12.27
C ASN A 742 6.41 57.94 11.78
N ASN A 743 6.37 58.99 10.96
CA ASN A 743 5.13 59.56 10.38
C ASN A 743 3.98 59.96 11.36
N ASN A 744 4.26 60.28 12.63
CA ASN A 744 3.23 60.64 13.64
C ASN A 744 2.72 62.08 13.57
N ASN A 745 2.13 62.49 12.45
CA ASN A 745 1.83 63.91 12.20
C ASN A 745 0.82 64.58 13.16
N ASN A 746 0.05 63.80 13.94
CA ASN A 746 -0.96 64.33 14.88
C ASN A 746 -0.45 64.51 16.32
N LEU A 747 0.71 63.95 16.65
CA LEU A 747 1.17 63.79 18.02
C LEU A 747 1.66 65.12 18.63
N VAL A 748 1.15 65.45 19.82
CA VAL A 748 1.53 66.65 20.59
C VAL A 748 1.75 66.29 22.06
N GLY A 749 2.96 66.54 22.55
CA GLY A 749 3.34 66.40 23.96
C GLY A 749 2.64 67.40 24.89
N GLY A 750 2.63 67.10 26.19
CA GLY A 750 1.86 67.85 27.19
C GLY A 750 2.22 69.33 27.35
N ASN A 751 3.43 69.74 26.95
CA ASN A 751 3.91 71.12 26.96
C ASN A 751 3.97 71.72 25.54
N GLY A 752 3.30 71.09 24.57
CA GLY A 752 3.11 71.60 23.20
C GLY A 752 4.16 71.16 22.20
N THR A 753 5.06 70.23 22.55
CA THR A 753 6.01 69.65 21.59
C THR A 753 5.26 68.82 20.54
N ALA A 754 5.05 69.39 19.35
CA ALA A 754 4.42 68.69 18.23
C ALA A 754 5.45 67.89 17.43
N PHE A 755 5.03 66.73 16.91
CA PHE A 755 5.83 65.98 15.94
C PHE A 755 6.12 66.83 14.69
N SER A 756 7.31 66.66 14.13
CA SER A 756 7.67 67.20 12.82
C SER A 756 8.73 66.31 12.18
N GLY A 757 8.81 66.30 10.84
CA GLY A 757 9.86 65.56 10.12
C GLY A 757 11.29 66.03 10.40
N SER A 758 11.48 67.13 11.15
CA SER A 758 12.78 67.60 11.63
C SER A 758 13.09 67.19 13.08
N ASN A 759 12.10 66.66 13.81
CA ASN A 759 12.30 66.16 15.17
C ASN A 759 12.69 64.66 15.14
N PRO A 760 13.39 64.15 16.16
CA PRO A 760 13.73 62.74 16.24
C PRO A 760 12.49 61.83 16.24
N THR A 761 12.57 60.75 15.45
CA THR A 761 11.59 59.66 15.42
C THR A 761 11.97 58.51 16.36
N ASN A 762 13.08 58.64 17.11
CA ASN A 762 13.64 57.59 17.97
C ASN A 762 13.31 57.83 19.46
N LYS A 763 13.83 56.94 20.33
CA LYS A 763 13.61 56.97 21.79
C LYS A 763 13.93 58.29 22.51
N THR A 764 14.71 59.21 21.92
CA THR A 764 15.10 60.47 22.59
C THR A 764 13.93 61.39 22.94
N TYR A 765 12.77 61.23 22.27
CA TYR A 765 11.54 61.98 22.53
C TYR A 765 10.44 61.16 23.22
N ALA A 766 10.69 59.88 23.52
CA ALA A 766 9.79 59.00 24.27
C ALA A 766 9.91 59.27 25.79
N ARG A 767 9.47 60.46 26.21
CA ARG A 767 9.46 60.92 27.59
C ARG A 767 8.36 61.95 27.79
N ILE A 768 8.00 62.20 29.05
CA ILE A 768 7.05 63.25 29.43
C ILE A 768 7.59 64.62 28.99
N ASP A 769 6.78 65.35 28.23
CA ASP A 769 7.08 66.68 27.74
C ASP A 769 7.08 67.71 28.88
N ALA A 770 8.17 68.45 29.04
CA ALA A 770 8.34 69.43 30.10
C ALA A 770 9.08 70.68 29.62
N PRO A 771 8.94 71.84 30.30
CA PRO A 771 9.70 73.03 29.95
C PRO A 771 11.22 72.78 29.87
N GLY A 772 11.80 73.00 28.70
CA GLY A 772 13.24 72.79 28.44
C GLY A 772 13.64 71.34 28.14
N THR A 773 12.72 70.38 28.21
CA THR A 773 12.95 68.95 27.91
C THR A 773 11.84 68.45 26.99
N PRO A 774 11.97 68.62 25.65
CA PRO A 774 10.91 68.25 24.72
C PRO A 774 10.68 66.74 24.73
N GLY A 775 9.42 66.32 24.67
CA GLY A 775 9.00 64.93 24.58
C GLY A 775 7.61 64.80 23.96
N TYR A 776 7.22 63.60 23.56
CA TYR A 776 5.91 63.37 22.94
C TYR A 776 4.85 62.84 23.90
N PHE A 777 5.21 62.52 25.14
CA PHE A 777 4.24 62.05 26.13
C PHE A 777 3.68 63.18 26.99
N THR A 778 2.47 62.97 27.49
CA THR A 778 1.80 63.84 28.45
C THR A 778 1.71 63.14 29.80
N GLN A 779 1.99 63.84 30.89
CA GLN A 779 1.72 63.30 32.22
C GLN A 779 0.21 63.28 32.46
N LYS A 780 -0.33 62.13 32.89
CA LYS A 780 -1.75 62.03 33.24
C LYS A 780 -2.08 63.00 34.38
N PRO A 781 -3.15 63.84 34.27
CA PRO A 781 -3.51 64.85 35.27
C PRO A 781 -3.77 64.33 36.68
#